data_AF-A0A9W8E0V9-F1
#
_entry.id   AF-A0A9W8E0V9-F1
#
_cell.length_a   1.000
_cell.length_b   1.000
_cell.length_c   1.000
_cell.angle_alpha   90.00
_cell.angle_beta   90.00
_cell.angle_gamma   90.00
#
_symmetry.space_group_name_H-M   'P 1'
#
loop_
_entity.id
_entity.type
_entity.pdbx_description
1 polymer ?
#
loop_
_entity_poly.entity_id
_entity_poly.type
_entity_poly.pdbx_seq_one_letter_code
_entity_poly.pdbx_strand_id
1 'polypeptide(L)'
;LLSQYARPHLIEGLLKPLGNPALSSALLSRAVFRRVWAVVEFIHAHSDFDQLKRESQAIVTQAANSDYVPIPENLWFWPLMTELADLVYSLARANLLTFEQLMGETYRYFYPLDHEEIHLQYDQRAAQLANRKDNAYLWVLLQLIYFDDDRTATLREDFSKNEDNLAKLARMFNDQQALSVDGFYLRDMALQCIIIHHNSEILDRVNVRYRHPALAMAMPYFSHVMHIQTEVTAKLHSIKNNPYVESLLNCSLAESVKVALICHLRFKHSVPYLIRCVMPTQKPVYETACFPQVRYMTVGLLSQQMLEFLPPAFNVFLLKLLVSKIIDIGQPPDARPSLCISPVALELIYRIVLVNPCIWDQVLPDIFARLTGSDNLPAPQSTVDPATPSPAQESGGPPPLSEDQVLVIHTFSQLLTYRLALCLRDQTRAYQMLTTLRITLQRASHRQMHRSVESLMIQMMELQSDRRFVEWLLSSTSADNVDPKKSTFSKPCTWFAENDMLARRLVLSLARILKAKDPGQTISRAAVYGFLDRCGGGSKLVWSRNTLAYFPATIRQYYLQGYKRARTTEDRSQDSMETEPSMEPPRPSTPVGLSTSPTEDQVTNLISENAIHNVLILGGAGPDSEKALADFYSCADNQPMFLCVLWTIAEVQKEVPVSIMPLVRRILLLFPPAHLASYTVALIDYILGKREEDSPSCTSEQLLEDLLWKYQILSFDHVVFALLRGHQGTITGGKARRILRHLVLESQPWQARVAYWREQGFTNQPWKDNEVYGKITRYLTRFPEFYDYEAFHVASYQAMENMTPLVPPHNHPLPMYYETVILRWVATLDYLVGRCLELGDESLLVDLLTAYGDLIRVHHRTPLKFVHDTLVYYYHAPLIRNRRVLRALLHVLDLSQYRFTPALLTLVTADEFDVGSAVTPALMVEWVKR
;
A
#
# COMPACT_ATOMS: atom_id res chain seq x y z
N LEU A 1 13.87 -16.34 -10.31
CA LEU A 1 12.97 -16.42 -9.14
C LEU A 1 13.70 -16.04 -7.87
N LEU A 2 14.68 -16.82 -7.37
CA LEU A 2 15.55 -16.41 -6.24
C LEU A 2 16.24 -15.04 -6.47
N SER A 3 16.38 -14.61 -7.73
CA SER A 3 16.87 -13.29 -8.15
C SER A 3 15.86 -12.14 -8.08
N GLN A 4 14.59 -12.37 -7.73
CA GLN A 4 13.49 -11.40 -7.74
C GLN A 4 12.74 -11.38 -6.39
N TYR A 5 13.44 -11.19 -5.27
CA TYR A 5 12.84 -11.20 -3.92
C TYR A 5 11.89 -12.39 -3.73
N ALA A 6 12.41 -13.60 -3.93
CA ALA A 6 11.58 -14.79 -3.96
C ALA A 6 10.91 -15.04 -2.61
N ARG A 7 9.60 -14.84 -2.59
CA ARG A 7 8.78 -15.08 -1.40
C ARG A 7 8.72 -16.59 -1.11
N PRO A 8 8.86 -17.03 0.16
CA PRO A 8 8.89 -18.45 0.51
C PRO A 8 7.70 -19.26 -0.02
N HIS A 9 6.50 -18.68 -0.01
CA HIS A 9 5.28 -19.35 -0.46
C HIS A 9 5.25 -19.60 -1.99
N LEU A 10 5.87 -18.72 -2.79
CA LEU A 10 6.00 -18.93 -4.23
C LEU A 10 6.98 -20.06 -4.54
N ILE A 11 8.08 -20.13 -3.77
CA ILE A 11 9.05 -21.22 -3.87
C ILE A 11 8.39 -22.54 -3.46
N GLU A 12 7.65 -22.56 -2.35
CA GLU A 12 6.92 -23.73 -1.90
C GLU A 12 5.91 -24.22 -2.96
N GLY A 13 5.18 -23.29 -3.59
CA GLY A 13 4.26 -23.59 -4.69
C GLY A 13 4.95 -24.24 -5.91
N LEU A 14 6.21 -23.91 -6.17
CA LEU A 14 7.01 -24.49 -7.26
C LEU A 14 7.66 -25.81 -6.89
N LEU A 15 7.90 -26.06 -5.61
CA LEU A 15 8.47 -27.30 -5.10
C LEU A 15 7.40 -28.39 -4.90
N LYS A 16 6.15 -28.00 -4.59
CA LYS A 16 5.01 -28.92 -4.42
C LYS A 16 4.84 -29.98 -5.54
N PRO A 17 5.00 -29.65 -6.83
CA PRO A 17 4.87 -30.62 -7.92
C PRO A 17 5.95 -31.70 -7.95
N LEU A 18 7.09 -31.51 -7.28
CA LEU A 18 8.21 -32.46 -7.30
C LEU A 18 7.96 -33.72 -6.47
N GLY A 19 6.99 -33.71 -5.54
CA GLY A 19 6.53 -34.87 -4.77
C GLY A 19 7.53 -35.47 -3.76
N ASN A 20 8.84 -35.30 -3.95
CA ASN A 20 9.90 -35.80 -3.07
C ASN A 20 10.52 -34.66 -2.22
N PRO A 21 10.34 -34.67 -0.89
CA PRO A 21 10.81 -33.59 -0.01
C PRO A 21 12.34 -33.53 0.09
N ALA A 22 13.04 -34.68 0.06
CA ALA A 22 14.50 -34.73 0.17
C ALA A 22 15.17 -34.14 -1.09
N LEU A 23 14.67 -34.52 -2.27
CA LEU A 23 15.13 -33.96 -3.54
C LEU A 23 14.84 -32.45 -3.63
N SER A 24 13.64 -32.03 -3.21
CA SER A 24 13.24 -30.62 -3.20
C SER A 24 14.15 -29.77 -2.31
N SER A 25 14.48 -30.28 -1.13
CA SER A 25 15.38 -29.61 -0.17
C SER A 25 16.83 -29.56 -0.68
N ALA A 26 17.33 -30.63 -1.30
CA ALA A 26 18.66 -30.65 -1.92
C ALA A 26 18.79 -29.70 -3.12
N LEU A 27 17.76 -29.62 -3.97
CA LEU A 27 17.73 -28.68 -5.09
C LEU A 27 17.63 -27.23 -4.61
N LEU A 28 16.82 -26.97 -3.58
CA LEU A 28 16.66 -25.64 -3.01
C LEU A 28 17.97 -25.16 -2.34
N SER A 29 18.59 -25.98 -1.50
CA SER A 29 19.87 -25.63 -0.84
C SER A 29 20.96 -25.32 -1.87
N ARG A 30 21.09 -26.12 -2.93
CA ARG A 30 22.00 -25.84 -4.06
C ARG A 30 21.65 -24.55 -4.79
N ALA A 31 20.38 -24.27 -5.03
CA ALA A 31 19.95 -23.05 -5.70
C ALA A 31 20.21 -21.80 -4.84
N VAL A 32 19.98 -21.88 -3.53
CA VAL A 32 20.30 -20.83 -2.55
C VAL A 32 21.81 -20.60 -2.52
N PHE A 33 22.61 -21.67 -2.40
CA PHE A 33 24.06 -21.57 -2.44
C PHE A 33 24.56 -20.91 -3.73
N ARG A 34 24.04 -21.30 -4.91
CA ARG A 34 24.40 -20.65 -6.18
C ARG A 34 24.07 -19.16 -6.21
N ARG A 35 22.96 -18.74 -5.59
CA ARG A 35 22.61 -17.31 -5.46
C ARG A 35 23.59 -16.59 -4.54
N VAL A 36 23.92 -17.17 -3.38
CA VAL A 36 24.92 -16.62 -2.46
C VAL A 36 26.27 -16.48 -3.17
N TRP A 37 26.75 -17.55 -3.81
CA TRP A 37 28.00 -17.55 -4.58
C TRP A 37 28.00 -16.46 -5.66
N ALA A 38 26.96 -16.37 -6.50
CA ALA A 38 26.90 -15.38 -7.57
C ALA A 38 26.93 -13.92 -7.06
N VAL A 39 26.33 -13.65 -5.90
CA VAL A 39 26.36 -12.32 -5.28
C VAL A 39 27.72 -12.04 -4.65
N VAL A 40 28.31 -13.01 -3.93
CA VAL A 40 29.64 -12.83 -3.32
C VAL A 40 30.71 -12.61 -4.39
N GLU A 41 30.71 -13.37 -5.48
CA GLU A 41 31.61 -13.16 -6.62
C GLU A 41 31.41 -11.78 -7.26
N PHE A 42 30.17 -11.32 -7.36
CA PHE A 42 29.88 -9.98 -7.87
C PHE A 42 30.44 -8.89 -6.96
N ILE A 43 30.30 -9.05 -5.64
CA ILE A 43 30.88 -8.13 -4.64
C ILE A 43 32.40 -8.12 -4.75
N HIS A 44 33.01 -9.30 -4.76
CA HIS A 44 34.46 -9.46 -4.86
C HIS A 44 35.02 -8.83 -6.14
N ALA A 45 34.36 -9.00 -7.29
CA ALA A 45 34.80 -8.43 -8.57
C ALA A 45 34.79 -6.88 -8.61
N HIS A 46 34.11 -6.23 -7.67
CA HIS A 46 33.93 -4.78 -7.62
C HIS A 46 34.41 -4.18 -6.27
N SER A 47 35.17 -4.95 -5.48
CA SER A 47 35.72 -4.54 -4.18
C SER A 47 37.21 -4.86 -4.08
N ASP A 48 37.95 -3.99 -3.41
CA ASP A 48 39.41 -4.09 -3.25
C ASP A 48 39.78 -4.82 -1.95
N PHE A 49 39.46 -6.12 -1.88
CA PHE A 49 39.75 -6.95 -0.70
C PHE A 49 41.21 -7.40 -0.58
N ASP A 50 41.97 -7.38 -1.67
CA ASP A 50 43.38 -7.81 -1.68
C ASP A 50 44.35 -6.68 -1.26
N GLN A 51 43.89 -5.42 -1.26
CA GLN A 51 44.71 -4.27 -0.87
C GLN A 51 44.51 -3.96 0.61
N LEU A 52 45.59 -3.94 1.39
CA LEU A 52 45.56 -3.55 2.80
C LEU A 52 45.48 -2.03 2.95
N LYS A 53 44.58 -1.56 3.82
CA LYS A 53 44.46 -0.13 4.13
C LYS A 53 45.69 0.30 4.96
N ARG A 54 46.32 1.43 4.60
CA ARG A 54 47.58 1.91 5.20
C ARG A 54 47.49 2.10 6.72
N GLU A 55 46.31 2.46 7.23
CA GLU A 55 46.01 2.64 8.66
C GLU A 55 45.84 1.30 9.41
N SER A 56 45.51 0.22 8.70
CA SER A 56 45.23 -1.11 9.29
C SER A 56 46.47 -1.85 9.79
N GLN A 57 47.67 -1.49 9.31
CA GLN A 57 48.93 -2.09 9.76
C GLN A 57 49.26 -1.72 11.22
N ALA A 58 48.79 -0.57 11.72
CA ALA A 58 48.95 -0.17 13.12
C ALA A 58 47.92 -0.83 14.06
N ILE A 59 46.75 -1.23 13.52
CA ILE A 59 45.62 -1.78 14.28
C ILE A 59 45.97 -3.14 14.89
N VAL A 60 46.65 -4.03 14.15
CA VAL A 60 47.02 -5.36 14.66
C VAL A 60 48.05 -5.28 15.81
N THR A 61 48.87 -4.23 15.84
CA THR A 61 49.92 -4.04 16.85
C THR A 61 49.51 -3.16 18.03
N GLN A 62 48.49 -2.31 17.89
CA GLN A 62 48.00 -1.38 18.93
C GLN A 62 46.54 -1.66 19.40
N ALA A 63 45.97 -2.81 19.01
CA ALA A 63 44.56 -3.23 19.11
C ALA A 63 43.84 -3.13 20.47
N ALA A 64 44.50 -2.70 21.54
CA ALA A 64 43.89 -2.63 22.87
C ALA A 64 43.19 -1.28 23.17
N ASN A 65 43.51 -0.20 22.44
CA ASN A 65 43.13 1.17 22.84
C ASN A 65 42.49 2.05 21.75
N SER A 66 42.19 1.54 20.56
CA SER A 66 41.62 2.36 19.46
C SER A 66 40.14 2.08 19.19
N ASP A 67 39.31 3.12 19.26
CA ASP A 67 37.87 3.14 18.94
C ASP A 67 37.53 2.92 17.45
N TYR A 68 38.54 2.67 16.62
CA TYR A 68 38.41 2.59 15.18
C TYR A 68 37.70 1.31 14.72
N VAL A 69 36.73 1.46 13.83
CA VAL A 69 36.05 0.36 13.13
C VAL A 69 36.23 0.60 11.63
N PRO A 70 36.79 -0.34 10.86
CA PRO A 70 36.93 -0.19 9.42
C PRO A 70 35.55 -0.23 8.76
N ILE A 71 35.32 0.81 7.98
CA ILE A 71 34.12 1.06 7.21
C ILE A 71 34.59 1.47 5.82
N PRO A 72 34.09 0.84 4.75
CA PRO A 72 34.45 1.19 3.39
C PRO A 72 33.91 2.58 3.03
N GLU A 73 34.58 3.28 2.13
CA GLU A 73 34.11 4.60 1.63
C GLU A 73 32.77 4.47 0.90
N ASN A 74 32.56 3.35 0.21
CA ASN A 74 31.33 3.05 -0.54
C ASN A 74 30.68 1.76 -0.04
N LEU A 75 29.47 1.87 0.54
CA LEU A 75 28.68 0.72 1.03
C LEU A 75 27.74 0.12 -0.02
N TRP A 76 28.08 0.23 -1.31
CA TRP A 76 27.20 -0.17 -2.41
C TRP A 76 26.83 -1.67 -2.38
N PHE A 77 27.68 -2.51 -1.81
CA PHE A 77 27.47 -3.96 -1.71
C PHE A 77 26.54 -4.35 -0.55
N TRP A 78 26.36 -3.49 0.46
CA TRP A 78 25.62 -3.85 1.68
C TRP A 78 24.14 -4.17 1.42
N PRO A 79 23.40 -3.42 0.58
CA PRO A 79 22.01 -3.77 0.25
C PRO A 79 21.88 -5.19 -0.35
N LEU A 80 22.88 -5.66 -1.12
CA LEU A 80 22.89 -7.02 -1.66
C LEU A 80 23.06 -8.07 -0.55
N MET A 81 23.90 -7.78 0.46
CA MET A 81 24.08 -8.63 1.63
C MET A 81 22.78 -8.68 2.46
N THR A 82 22.13 -7.53 2.70
CA THR A 82 20.85 -7.46 3.41
C THR A 82 19.75 -8.24 2.67
N GLU A 83 19.69 -8.17 1.34
CA GLU A 83 18.77 -8.98 0.52
C GLU A 83 19.01 -10.48 0.72
N LEU A 84 20.28 -10.93 0.67
CA LEU A 84 20.62 -12.34 0.91
C LEU A 84 20.25 -12.79 2.32
N ALA A 85 20.51 -11.96 3.33
CA ALA A 85 20.17 -12.25 4.71
C ALA A 85 18.66 -12.39 4.90
N ASP A 86 17.86 -11.49 4.34
CA ASP A 86 16.40 -11.55 4.40
C ASP A 86 15.86 -12.83 3.75
N LEU A 87 16.40 -13.21 2.57
CA LEU A 87 16.03 -14.42 1.85
C LEU A 87 16.36 -15.68 2.66
N VAL A 88 17.62 -15.83 3.10
CA VAL A 88 18.11 -17.01 3.83
C VAL A 88 17.38 -17.16 5.17
N TYR A 89 17.22 -16.06 5.91
CA TYR A 89 16.45 -16.04 7.15
C TYR A 89 15.00 -16.44 6.92
N SER A 90 14.35 -15.90 5.88
CA SER A 90 12.94 -16.20 5.59
C SER A 90 12.71 -17.64 5.14
N LEU A 91 13.62 -18.21 4.34
CA LEU A 91 13.57 -19.62 3.93
C LEU A 91 13.79 -20.57 5.12
N ALA A 92 14.76 -20.24 5.97
CA ALA A 92 15.00 -21.01 7.18
C ALA A 92 13.79 -20.98 8.10
N ARG A 93 13.21 -19.80 8.32
CA ARG A 93 11.99 -19.66 9.12
C ARG A 93 10.79 -20.42 8.56
N ALA A 94 10.68 -20.54 7.23
CA ALA A 94 9.67 -21.35 6.56
C ALA A 94 9.97 -22.87 6.60
N ASN A 95 11.02 -23.30 7.31
CA ASN A 95 11.51 -24.69 7.37
C ASN A 95 11.90 -25.27 6.01
N LEU A 96 12.30 -24.42 5.07
CA LEU A 96 12.74 -24.84 3.74
C LEU A 96 14.26 -25.03 3.63
N LEU A 97 15.03 -24.42 4.54
CA LEU A 97 16.49 -24.41 4.55
C LEU A 97 17.02 -24.59 5.98
N THR A 98 18.05 -25.43 6.17
CA THR A 98 18.73 -25.58 7.46
C THR A 98 20.18 -25.10 7.42
N PHE A 99 20.76 -24.84 8.59
CA PHE A 99 22.18 -24.46 8.72
C PHE A 99 23.10 -25.52 8.12
N GLU A 100 22.90 -26.79 8.44
CA GLU A 100 23.74 -27.90 7.97
C GLU A 100 23.73 -28.04 6.44
N GLN A 101 22.58 -27.82 5.81
CA GLN A 101 22.45 -27.89 4.36
C GLN A 101 23.26 -26.80 3.68
N LEU A 102 23.11 -25.55 4.12
CA LEU A 102 23.84 -24.43 3.51
C LEU A 102 25.34 -24.49 3.85
N MET A 103 25.69 -24.86 5.08
CA MET A 103 27.08 -25.05 5.52
C MET A 103 27.76 -26.18 4.74
N GLY A 104 27.07 -27.30 4.53
CA GLY A 104 27.58 -28.43 3.75
C GLY A 104 27.88 -28.05 2.30
N GLU A 105 26.95 -27.38 1.61
CA GLU A 105 27.18 -26.89 0.24
C GLU A 105 28.28 -25.82 0.18
N THR A 106 28.37 -24.94 1.18
CA THR A 106 29.42 -23.91 1.26
C THR A 106 30.79 -24.51 1.52
N TYR A 107 30.90 -25.47 2.43
CA TYR A 107 32.16 -26.14 2.74
C TYR A 107 32.64 -26.99 1.57
N ARG A 108 31.73 -27.71 0.89
CA ARG A 108 32.02 -28.46 -0.35
C ARG A 108 32.64 -27.60 -1.45
N TYR A 109 32.24 -26.33 -1.54
CA TYR A 109 32.80 -25.39 -2.50
C TYR A 109 34.26 -25.02 -2.20
N PHE A 110 34.60 -24.76 -0.93
CA PHE A 110 35.97 -24.44 -0.53
C PHE A 110 36.88 -25.67 -0.45
N TYR A 111 36.33 -26.82 -0.07
CA TYR A 111 37.07 -28.05 0.20
C TYR A 111 36.43 -29.26 -0.52
N PRO A 112 36.50 -29.31 -1.86
CA PRO A 112 35.89 -30.40 -2.64
C PRO A 112 36.57 -31.77 -2.42
N LEU A 113 37.83 -31.78 -1.97
CA LEU A 113 38.63 -32.98 -1.74
C LEU A 113 38.26 -33.73 -0.45
N ASP A 114 37.52 -33.09 0.47
CA ASP A 114 37.11 -33.68 1.75
C ASP A 114 35.84 -34.54 1.64
N HIS A 115 35.26 -34.72 0.43
CA HIS A 115 34.03 -35.47 0.18
C HIS A 115 34.20 -36.52 -0.95
N GLU A 116 33.75 -37.76 -0.70
CA GLU A 116 33.94 -38.92 -1.61
C GLU A 116 33.01 -38.93 -2.84
N GLU A 117 31.86 -38.23 -2.82
CA GLU A 117 30.91 -38.20 -3.93
C GLU A 117 31.13 -36.99 -4.86
N ILE A 118 31.99 -37.16 -5.87
CA ILE A 118 32.19 -36.19 -6.96
C ILE A 118 31.04 -36.33 -7.97
N HIS A 119 29.88 -35.78 -7.64
CA HIS A 119 28.79 -35.59 -8.60
C HIS A 119 28.38 -34.12 -8.66
N LEU A 120 29.08 -33.35 -9.51
CA LEU A 120 28.49 -32.42 -10.49
C LEU A 120 29.60 -31.64 -11.20
N GLN A 121 29.38 -31.36 -12.48
CA GLN A 121 30.16 -30.51 -13.37
C GLN A 121 30.32 -29.09 -12.81
N TYR A 122 31.18 -28.91 -11.81
CA TYR A 122 31.73 -27.61 -11.45
C TYR A 122 32.94 -27.40 -12.36
N ASP A 123 32.79 -26.43 -13.28
CA ASP A 123 33.80 -26.00 -14.24
C ASP A 123 35.19 -25.91 -13.60
N GLN A 124 36.22 -26.22 -14.39
CA GLN A 124 37.65 -26.10 -14.03
C GLN A 124 38.04 -24.72 -13.43
N ARG A 125 37.18 -23.69 -13.57
CA ARG A 125 37.27 -22.39 -12.87
C ARG A 125 37.08 -22.48 -11.35
N ALA A 126 36.20 -23.34 -10.84
CA ALA A 126 35.93 -23.47 -9.40
C ALA A 126 37.15 -24.01 -8.63
N ALA A 127 37.92 -24.92 -9.24
CA ALA A 127 39.16 -25.44 -8.66
C ALA A 127 40.28 -24.38 -8.58
N GLN A 128 40.28 -23.37 -9.47
CA GLN A 128 41.21 -22.22 -9.39
C GLN A 128 40.76 -21.16 -8.37
N LEU A 129 39.46 -21.08 -8.08
CA LEU A 129 38.83 -20.13 -7.14
C LEU A 129 38.71 -20.67 -5.70
N ALA A 130 38.76 -21.99 -5.49
CA ALA A 130 38.66 -22.65 -4.17
C ALA A 130 39.71 -22.19 -3.14
N ASN A 131 40.81 -21.54 -3.57
CA ASN A 131 41.83 -20.95 -2.70
C ASN A 131 41.47 -19.57 -2.13
N ARG A 132 40.32 -18.97 -2.47
CA ARG A 132 39.98 -17.58 -2.08
C ARG A 132 38.85 -17.55 -1.05
N LYS A 133 39.21 -17.49 0.23
CA LYS A 133 38.28 -17.41 1.36
C LYS A 133 37.58 -16.05 1.43
N ASP A 134 36.29 -16.02 1.74
CA ASP A 134 35.51 -14.78 1.89
C ASP A 134 34.58 -14.87 3.12
N ASN A 135 34.65 -13.88 4.01
CA ASN A 135 33.85 -13.80 5.22
C ASN A 135 32.35 -13.55 4.93
N ALA A 136 31.97 -13.13 3.72
CA ALA A 136 30.57 -12.99 3.32
C ALA A 136 29.77 -14.29 3.50
N TYR A 137 30.38 -15.45 3.21
CA TYR A 137 29.74 -16.76 3.43
C TYR A 137 29.46 -17.02 4.92
N LEU A 138 30.42 -16.69 5.79
CA LEU A 138 30.27 -16.81 7.23
C LEU A 138 29.16 -15.88 7.75
N TRP A 139 29.08 -14.67 7.21
CA TRP A 139 28.05 -13.71 7.58
C TRP A 139 26.63 -14.15 7.16
N VAL A 140 26.49 -14.80 6.00
CA VAL A 140 25.20 -15.38 5.58
C VAL A 140 24.80 -16.53 6.51
N LEU A 141 25.75 -17.40 6.88
CA LEU A 141 25.52 -18.50 7.81
C LEU A 141 25.14 -18.01 9.21
N LEU A 142 25.73 -16.90 9.69
CA LEU A 142 25.38 -16.27 10.97
C LEU A 142 23.88 -15.97 11.08
N GLN A 143 23.21 -15.60 9.98
CA GLN A 143 21.78 -15.28 9.99
C GLN A 143 20.90 -16.47 10.40
N LEU A 144 21.37 -17.70 10.20
CA LEU A 144 20.68 -18.94 10.56
C LEU A 144 20.83 -19.31 12.04
N ILE A 145 21.71 -18.64 12.78
CA ILE A 145 21.96 -18.93 14.20
C ILE A 145 20.97 -18.21 15.12
N TYR A 146 20.33 -17.14 14.64
CA TYR A 146 19.38 -16.35 15.44
C TYR A 146 18.03 -17.05 15.72
N PHE A 147 17.85 -18.30 15.30
CA PHE A 147 16.67 -19.10 15.62
C PHE A 147 16.84 -19.83 16.97
N ASP A 148 15.82 -19.75 17.82
CA ASP A 148 15.81 -20.38 19.15
C ASP A 148 15.15 -21.78 19.18
N ASP A 149 14.94 -22.40 18.01
CA ASP A 149 14.23 -23.68 17.88
C ASP A 149 15.17 -24.91 17.90
N ASP A 150 14.59 -26.11 18.01
CA ASP A 150 15.21 -27.45 17.90
C ASP A 150 16.09 -27.62 16.64
N ARG A 151 15.93 -26.74 15.65
CA ARG A 151 16.72 -26.67 14.40
C ARG A 151 18.17 -26.28 14.62
N THR A 152 18.46 -25.62 15.74
CA THR A 152 19.84 -25.37 16.19
C THR A 152 20.33 -26.42 17.18
N ALA A 153 19.48 -27.35 17.63
CA ALA A 153 19.89 -28.35 18.62
C ALA A 153 21.04 -29.21 18.11
N THR A 154 21.06 -29.56 16.82
CA THR A 154 22.18 -30.29 16.22
C THR A 154 23.47 -29.48 16.21
N LEU A 155 23.39 -28.17 15.99
CA LEU A 155 24.53 -27.25 16.09
C LEU A 155 25.01 -27.10 17.53
N ARG A 156 24.09 -26.95 18.50
CA ARG A 156 24.42 -26.88 19.94
C ARG A 156 25.03 -28.19 20.44
N GLU A 157 24.52 -29.32 19.95
CA GLU A 157 25.07 -30.65 20.22
C GLU A 157 26.45 -30.84 19.59
N ASP A 158 26.67 -30.34 18.37
CA ASP A 158 27.99 -30.38 17.75
C ASP A 158 29.00 -29.54 18.54
N PHE A 159 28.67 -28.29 18.89
CA PHE A 159 29.53 -27.40 19.68
C PHE A 159 29.84 -27.92 21.09
N SER A 160 29.00 -28.80 21.64
CA SER A 160 29.21 -29.42 22.96
C SER A 160 29.90 -30.79 22.90
N LYS A 161 30.00 -31.43 21.73
CA LYS A 161 30.59 -32.78 21.58
C LYS A 161 31.80 -32.79 20.63
N ASN A 162 31.55 -32.69 19.32
CA ASN A 162 32.54 -32.97 18.27
C ASN A 162 33.25 -31.70 17.76
N GLU A 163 32.59 -30.55 17.84
CA GLU A 163 33.07 -29.25 17.36
C GLU A 163 33.49 -29.27 15.86
N ASP A 164 32.86 -30.14 15.05
CA ASP A 164 33.22 -30.32 13.63
C ASP A 164 32.85 -29.08 12.81
N ASN A 165 31.69 -28.47 13.08
CA ASN A 165 31.29 -27.25 12.39
C ASN A 165 32.17 -26.06 12.81
N LEU A 166 32.62 -26.02 14.06
CA LEU A 166 33.56 -24.99 14.53
C LEU A 166 34.88 -25.07 13.76
N ALA A 167 35.44 -26.27 13.58
CA ALA A 167 36.65 -26.48 12.79
C ALA A 167 36.47 -26.03 11.33
N LYS A 168 35.33 -26.37 10.71
CA LYS A 168 35.01 -25.97 9.32
C LYS A 168 34.86 -24.46 9.17
N LEU A 169 34.14 -23.80 10.09
CA LEU A 169 33.97 -22.34 10.11
C LEU A 169 35.31 -21.61 10.30
N ALA A 170 36.16 -22.11 11.20
CA ALA A 170 37.50 -21.55 11.44
C ALA A 170 38.39 -21.65 10.20
N ARG A 171 38.31 -22.76 9.46
CA ARG A 171 39.05 -22.96 8.20
C ARG A 171 38.60 -21.99 7.10
N MET A 172 37.32 -21.65 7.04
CA MET A 172 36.76 -20.73 6.04
C MET A 172 37.06 -19.24 6.30
N PHE A 173 37.52 -18.87 7.50
CA PHE A 173 37.77 -17.47 7.86
C PHE A 173 38.95 -16.84 7.13
N ASN A 174 38.78 -15.58 6.72
CA ASN A 174 39.79 -14.74 6.08
C ASN A 174 40.11 -13.51 6.94
N ASP A 175 41.31 -13.45 7.52
CA ASP A 175 41.76 -12.32 8.35
C ASP A 175 42.21 -11.11 7.53
N GLN A 176 42.71 -11.31 6.30
CA GLN A 176 43.19 -10.24 5.43
C GLN A 176 42.04 -9.35 4.94
N GLN A 177 40.86 -9.93 4.72
CA GLN A 177 39.68 -9.19 4.29
C GLN A 177 39.25 -8.13 5.31
N ALA A 178 39.38 -8.40 6.61
CA ALA A 178 39.06 -7.45 7.68
C ALA A 178 39.99 -6.22 7.71
N LEU A 179 41.21 -6.35 7.15
CA LEU A 179 42.25 -5.30 7.12
C LEU A 179 42.32 -4.59 5.76
N SER A 180 41.52 -5.01 4.80
CA SER A 180 41.50 -4.50 3.44
C SER A 180 40.90 -3.09 3.33
N VAL A 181 41.06 -2.45 2.16
CA VAL A 181 40.44 -1.14 1.85
C VAL A 181 38.93 -1.19 2.01
N ASP A 182 38.30 -2.27 1.51
CA ASP A 182 36.86 -2.53 1.64
C ASP A 182 36.51 -3.47 2.82
N GLY A 183 37.36 -3.48 3.86
CA GLY A 183 37.10 -4.19 5.11
C GLY A 183 35.87 -3.62 5.81
N PHE A 184 34.96 -4.49 6.24
CA PHE A 184 33.74 -4.09 6.94
C PHE A 184 33.42 -5.03 8.09
N TYR A 185 33.58 -4.54 9.33
CA TYR A 185 33.47 -5.37 10.53
C TYR A 185 32.11 -6.06 10.73
N LEU A 186 30.99 -5.51 10.23
CA LEU A 186 29.71 -6.24 10.32
C LEU A 186 29.75 -7.58 9.57
N ARG A 187 30.44 -7.62 8.41
CA ARG A 187 30.67 -8.85 7.65
C ARG A 187 31.81 -9.65 8.26
N ASP A 188 32.95 -9.00 8.46
CA ASP A 188 34.21 -9.68 8.71
C ASP A 188 34.30 -10.28 10.12
N MET A 189 33.52 -9.78 11.08
CA MET A 189 33.47 -10.33 12.44
C MET A 189 32.45 -11.46 12.62
N ALA A 190 31.92 -12.02 11.52
CA ALA A 190 30.88 -13.04 11.56
C ALA A 190 31.30 -14.28 12.37
N LEU A 191 32.55 -14.76 12.21
CA LEU A 191 33.06 -15.91 12.98
C LEU A 191 33.05 -15.64 14.49
N GLN A 192 33.47 -14.44 14.88
CA GLN A 192 33.49 -14.00 16.28
C GLN A 192 32.07 -13.97 16.85
N CYS A 193 31.10 -13.45 16.09
CA CYS A 193 29.68 -13.48 16.45
C CYS A 193 29.15 -14.91 16.64
N ILE A 194 29.45 -15.83 15.71
CA ILE A 194 29.02 -17.24 15.79
C ILE A 194 29.55 -17.90 17.08
N ILE A 195 30.85 -17.77 17.34
CA ILE A 195 31.50 -18.39 18.51
C ILE A 195 30.93 -17.82 19.82
N ILE A 196 30.69 -16.51 19.88
CA ILE A 196 30.18 -15.86 21.09
C ILE A 196 28.73 -16.26 21.38
N HIS A 197 27.93 -16.48 20.33
CA HIS A 197 26.56 -17.00 20.45
C HIS A 197 26.52 -18.39 21.11
N HIS A 198 27.46 -19.27 20.77
CA HIS A 198 27.57 -20.63 21.29
C HIS A 198 28.57 -20.78 22.46
N ASN A 199 29.06 -19.67 23.03
CA ASN A 199 30.10 -19.69 24.06
C ASN A 199 29.68 -20.39 25.38
N SER A 200 28.38 -20.53 25.64
CA SER A 200 27.88 -21.34 26.77
C SER A 200 27.97 -22.85 26.53
N GLU A 201 28.06 -23.29 25.27
CA GLU A 201 27.99 -24.69 24.87
C GLU A 201 29.37 -25.31 24.65
N ILE A 202 30.39 -24.49 24.47
CA ILE A 202 31.80 -24.91 24.33
C ILE A 202 32.34 -25.37 25.69
N LEU A 203 32.74 -26.64 25.77
CA LEU A 203 33.16 -27.31 27.02
C LEU A 203 34.38 -26.68 27.71
N ASP A 204 35.47 -26.43 26.96
CA ASP A 204 36.71 -25.85 27.49
C ASP A 204 37.12 -24.62 26.69
N ARG A 205 36.81 -23.45 27.25
CA ARG A 205 37.03 -22.11 26.67
C ARG A 205 38.50 -21.72 26.59
N VAL A 206 39.33 -22.20 27.50
CA VAL A 206 40.72 -21.76 27.60
C VAL A 206 41.58 -22.49 26.57
N ASN A 207 41.23 -23.74 26.26
CA ASN A 207 41.99 -24.58 25.34
C ASN A 207 41.39 -24.72 23.93
N VAL A 208 40.28 -24.04 23.60
CA VAL A 208 39.68 -24.08 22.23
C VAL A 208 40.72 -23.78 21.15
N ARG A 209 41.64 -22.84 21.42
CA ARG A 209 42.72 -22.46 20.49
C ARG A 209 43.69 -23.60 20.16
N TYR A 210 43.92 -24.50 21.12
CA TYR A 210 44.83 -25.64 20.95
C TYR A 210 44.12 -26.78 20.23
N ARG A 211 42.82 -26.94 20.43
CA ARG A 211 41.98 -27.93 19.73
C ARG A 211 41.72 -27.55 18.28
N HIS A 212 41.58 -26.24 18.01
CA HIS A 212 41.32 -25.71 16.66
C HIS A 212 42.35 -24.61 16.29
N PRO A 213 43.54 -24.99 15.79
CA PRO A 213 44.60 -24.03 15.46
C PRO A 213 44.21 -22.95 14.45
N ALA A 214 43.26 -23.25 13.55
CA ALA A 214 42.74 -22.29 12.56
C ALA A 214 42.08 -21.06 13.20
N LEU A 215 41.62 -21.15 14.46
CA LEU A 215 41.08 -20.01 15.20
C LEU A 215 42.13 -18.97 15.59
N ALA A 216 43.43 -19.30 15.53
CA ALA A 216 44.51 -18.38 15.89
C ALA A 216 44.42 -17.06 15.11
N MET A 217 44.00 -17.10 13.84
CA MET A 217 43.85 -15.90 13.00
C MET A 217 42.69 -15.00 13.46
N ALA A 218 41.67 -15.56 14.11
CA ALA A 218 40.49 -14.82 14.57
C ALA A 218 40.69 -14.18 15.97
N MET A 219 41.67 -14.64 16.75
CA MET A 219 41.91 -14.24 18.14
C MET A 219 42.14 -12.74 18.38
N PRO A 220 42.96 -12.03 17.58
CA PRO A 220 43.22 -10.61 17.80
C PRO A 220 41.95 -9.75 17.74
N TYR A 221 40.99 -10.16 16.92
CA TYR A 221 39.73 -9.46 16.75
C TYR A 221 38.76 -9.68 17.92
N PHE A 222 38.84 -10.83 18.62
CA PHE A 222 38.00 -11.08 19.80
C PHE A 222 38.23 -10.07 20.93
N SER A 223 39.50 -9.71 21.21
CA SER A 223 39.81 -8.69 22.21
C SER A 223 39.23 -7.32 21.86
N HIS A 224 39.29 -6.95 20.57
CA HIS A 224 38.77 -5.68 20.08
C HIS A 224 37.24 -5.63 20.14
N VAL A 225 36.56 -6.69 19.70
CA VAL A 225 35.09 -6.80 19.77
C VAL A 225 34.58 -6.76 21.22
N MET A 226 35.31 -7.35 22.18
CA MET A 226 34.96 -7.27 23.60
C MET A 226 35.12 -5.84 24.18
N HIS A 227 36.13 -5.09 23.71
CA HIS A 227 36.29 -3.69 24.07
C HIS A 227 35.10 -2.85 23.58
N ILE A 228 34.75 -2.96 22.29
CA ILE A 228 33.58 -2.30 21.70
C ILE A 228 32.31 -2.69 22.47
N GLN A 229 32.17 -3.96 22.87
CA GLN A 229 31.01 -4.41 23.65
C GLN A 229 30.88 -3.64 24.96
N THR A 230 31.98 -3.44 25.68
CA THR A 230 31.99 -2.75 26.97
C THR A 230 31.60 -1.27 26.81
N GLU A 231 32.17 -0.60 25.80
CA GLU A 231 31.87 0.79 25.44
C GLU A 231 30.38 0.98 25.08
N VAL A 232 29.88 0.20 24.11
CA VAL A 232 28.50 0.30 23.62
C VAL A 232 27.50 -0.06 24.71
N THR A 233 27.79 -1.08 25.53
CA THR A 233 26.90 -1.50 26.63
C THR A 233 26.82 -0.42 27.71
N ALA A 234 27.93 0.25 28.05
CA ALA A 234 27.93 1.39 28.95
C ALA A 234 27.09 2.55 28.40
N LYS A 235 27.20 2.85 27.09
CA LYS A 235 26.40 3.88 26.41
C LYS A 235 24.91 3.53 26.40
N LEU A 236 24.53 2.31 26.04
CA LEU A 236 23.15 1.83 26.08
C LEU A 236 22.56 1.85 27.50
N HIS A 237 23.38 1.55 28.52
CA HIS A 237 22.98 1.69 29.92
C HIS A 237 22.78 3.15 30.35
N SER A 238 23.60 4.09 29.85
CA SER A 238 23.41 5.51 30.15
C SER A 238 22.09 6.06 29.58
N ILE A 239 21.67 5.58 28.40
CA ILE A 239 20.41 5.94 27.74
C ILE A 239 19.20 5.47 28.57
N LYS A 240 19.33 4.42 29.37
CA LYS A 240 18.29 3.96 30.31
C LYS A 240 17.80 5.08 31.25
N ASN A 241 18.62 6.08 31.54
CA ASN A 241 18.35 7.10 32.54
C ASN A 241 17.92 8.46 31.96
N ASN A 242 17.95 8.65 30.63
CA ASN A 242 17.54 9.90 29.98
C ASN A 242 16.57 9.61 28.81
N PRO A 243 15.29 10.00 28.91
CA PRO A 243 14.26 9.66 27.92
C PRO A 243 14.31 10.48 26.63
N TYR A 244 15.24 11.44 26.47
CA TYR A 244 15.40 12.17 25.21
C TYR A 244 16.25 11.35 24.22
N VAL A 245 15.53 10.63 23.35
CA VAL A 245 15.98 9.64 22.35
C VAL A 245 16.81 10.25 21.19
N GLU A 246 17.23 11.51 21.26
CA GLU A 246 18.00 12.18 20.19
C GLU A 246 19.35 11.50 19.86
N SER A 247 19.93 10.76 20.81
CA SER A 247 21.28 10.19 20.65
C SER A 247 21.38 8.99 19.69
N LEU A 248 20.31 8.20 19.51
CA LEU A 248 20.30 7.06 18.55
C LEU A 248 19.74 7.44 17.17
N LEU A 249 19.03 8.58 17.09
CA LEU A 249 18.43 9.11 15.87
C LEU A 249 19.48 9.64 14.87
N ASN A 250 20.56 10.23 15.40
CA ASN A 250 21.64 10.85 14.62
C ASN A 250 23.00 10.20 14.94
N CYS A 251 23.02 8.88 15.16
CA CYS A 251 24.29 8.17 15.30
C CYS A 251 25.12 8.33 14.02
N SER A 252 26.42 8.60 14.20
CA SER A 252 27.37 8.53 13.11
C SER A 252 27.37 7.13 12.48
N LEU A 253 27.86 7.00 11.25
CA LEU A 253 27.98 5.71 10.57
C LEU A 253 28.79 4.71 11.42
N ALA A 254 29.86 5.16 12.06
CA ALA A 254 30.70 4.34 12.92
C ALA A 254 29.98 3.86 14.17
N GLU A 255 29.21 4.72 14.84
CA GLU A 255 28.42 4.32 16.00
C GLU A 255 27.30 3.34 15.62
N SER A 256 26.68 3.54 14.46
CA SER A 256 25.64 2.63 13.96
C SER A 256 26.20 1.23 13.73
N VAL A 257 27.39 1.14 13.13
CA VAL A 257 28.12 -0.11 12.94
C VAL A 257 28.50 -0.76 14.27
N LYS A 258 29.02 0.01 15.25
CA LYS A 258 29.33 -0.51 16.59
C LYS A 258 28.10 -1.11 17.27
N VAL A 259 26.97 -0.40 17.27
CA VAL A 259 25.71 -0.87 17.86
C VAL A 259 25.21 -2.13 17.16
N ALA A 260 25.17 -2.13 15.82
CA ALA A 260 24.76 -3.28 15.03
C ALA A 260 25.66 -4.51 15.26
N LEU A 261 26.98 -4.32 15.34
CA LEU A 261 27.94 -5.38 15.64
C LEU A 261 27.63 -6.06 16.98
N ILE A 262 27.34 -5.28 18.03
CA ILE A 262 26.96 -5.83 19.34
C ILE A 262 25.61 -6.55 19.28
N CYS A 263 24.67 -6.10 18.45
CA CYS A 263 23.43 -6.82 18.19
C CYS A 263 23.67 -8.17 17.50
N HIS A 264 24.60 -8.23 16.56
CA HIS A 264 25.03 -9.49 15.94
C HIS A 264 25.76 -10.42 16.90
N LEU A 265 26.51 -9.85 17.86
CA LEU A 265 27.34 -10.56 18.83
C LEU A 265 26.56 -11.17 20.00
N ARG A 266 25.62 -10.39 20.55
CA ARG A 266 24.90 -10.69 21.79
C ARG A 266 23.42 -10.38 21.61
N PHE A 267 22.81 -10.98 20.60
CA PHE A 267 21.42 -10.72 20.22
C PHE A 267 20.46 -10.74 21.43
N LYS A 268 20.45 -11.82 22.21
CA LYS A 268 19.56 -12.00 23.37
C LYS A 268 19.71 -10.92 24.45
N HIS A 269 20.92 -10.39 24.64
CA HIS A 269 21.18 -9.38 25.66
C HIS A 269 20.97 -7.95 25.16
N SER A 270 21.22 -7.69 23.87
CA SER A 270 21.15 -6.34 23.27
C SER A 270 19.71 -5.93 22.89
N VAL A 271 18.88 -6.89 22.46
CA VAL A 271 17.49 -6.67 22.02
C VAL A 271 16.67 -5.86 23.05
N PRO A 272 16.64 -6.18 24.36
CA PRO A 272 15.87 -5.42 25.36
C PRO A 272 16.29 -3.94 25.49
N TYR A 273 17.56 -3.62 25.27
CA TYR A 273 18.05 -2.25 25.37
C TYR A 273 17.59 -1.40 24.18
N LEU A 274 17.67 -1.95 22.97
CA LEU A 274 17.19 -1.26 21.78
C LEU A 274 15.67 -1.07 21.79
N ILE A 275 14.91 -2.07 22.25
CA ILE A 275 13.44 -1.93 22.38
C ILE A 275 13.07 -0.78 23.30
N ARG A 276 13.81 -0.59 24.41
CA ARG A 276 13.56 0.54 25.33
C ARG A 276 13.88 1.89 24.72
N CYS A 277 14.82 1.93 23.77
CA CYS A 277 15.12 3.15 23.03
C CYS A 277 13.99 3.51 22.05
N VAL A 278 13.36 2.49 21.44
CA VAL A 278 12.21 2.68 20.55
C VAL A 278 10.93 2.97 21.36
N MET A 279 10.71 2.26 22.47
CA MET A 279 9.52 2.42 23.32
C MET A 279 9.92 2.67 24.78
N PRO A 280 10.02 3.95 25.21
CA PRO A 280 10.41 4.29 26.56
C PRO A 280 9.30 3.94 27.56
N THR A 281 9.61 3.08 28.54
CA THR A 281 8.61 2.54 29.48
C THR A 281 8.43 3.37 30.76
N GLN A 282 9.31 4.35 31.03
CA GLN A 282 9.38 4.98 32.36
C GLN A 282 8.64 6.34 32.47
N LYS A 283 8.42 7.05 31.35
CA LYS A 283 7.61 8.29 31.28
C LYS A 283 7.02 8.46 29.86
N PRO A 284 5.79 8.00 29.58
CA PRO A 284 5.19 8.18 28.26
C PRO A 284 4.86 9.67 28.04
N VAL A 285 5.44 10.26 26.99
CA VAL A 285 5.05 11.58 26.50
C VAL A 285 3.92 11.38 25.50
N TYR A 286 2.86 12.18 25.60
CA TYR A 286 1.71 12.11 24.71
C TYR A 286 1.66 13.35 23.81
N GLU A 287 1.48 13.13 22.52
CA GLU A 287 1.30 14.17 21.50
C GLU A 287 -0.07 14.00 20.82
N THR A 288 -0.53 15.01 20.08
CA THR A 288 -1.84 15.03 19.44
C THR A 288 -1.76 14.63 17.97
N ALA A 289 -2.68 13.77 17.52
CA ALA A 289 -2.75 13.30 16.13
C ALA A 289 -3.65 14.20 15.27
N CYS A 290 -3.23 15.45 15.03
CA CYS A 290 -4.01 16.54 14.40
C CYS A 290 -5.23 16.99 15.21
N PHE A 291 -6.16 16.08 15.51
CA PHE A 291 -7.32 16.38 16.35
C PHE A 291 -6.90 16.45 17.83
N PRO A 292 -7.31 17.47 18.59
CA PRO A 292 -6.94 17.62 20.01
C PRO A 292 -7.37 16.43 20.89
N GLN A 293 -8.52 15.84 20.53
CA GLN A 293 -9.12 14.69 21.20
C GLN A 293 -8.34 13.39 20.96
N VAL A 294 -7.48 13.31 19.94
CA VAL A 294 -6.77 12.08 19.57
C VAL A 294 -5.31 12.21 19.99
N ARG A 295 -4.86 11.36 20.92
CA ARG A 295 -3.47 11.42 21.45
C ARG A 295 -2.70 10.15 21.15
N TYR A 296 -1.38 10.22 21.01
CA TYR A 296 -0.50 9.05 20.86
C TYR A 296 0.71 9.15 21.79
N MET A 297 1.25 7.99 22.15
CA MET A 297 2.52 7.91 22.87
C MET A 297 3.70 8.10 21.90
N THR A 298 4.66 8.96 22.25
CA THR A 298 5.86 9.16 21.43
C THR A 298 6.72 7.90 21.38
N VAL A 299 7.19 7.55 20.19
CA VAL A 299 8.05 6.38 19.93
C VAL A 299 9.34 6.89 19.27
N GLY A 300 10.47 6.27 19.61
CA GLY A 300 11.76 6.56 18.98
C GLY A 300 11.82 6.04 17.54
N LEU A 301 12.34 6.84 16.62
CA LEU A 301 12.58 6.43 15.24
C LEU A 301 13.97 5.79 15.12
N LEU A 302 14.10 4.74 14.31
CA LEU A 302 15.40 4.22 13.87
C LEU A 302 15.68 4.71 12.46
N SER A 303 16.93 5.12 12.22
CA SER A 303 17.36 5.50 10.87
C SER A 303 17.29 4.30 9.93
N GLN A 304 17.04 4.55 8.65
CA GLN A 304 17.01 3.50 7.62
C GLN A 304 18.33 2.70 7.59
N GLN A 305 19.47 3.39 7.69
CA GLN A 305 20.79 2.77 7.71
C GLN A 305 21.00 1.85 8.92
N MET A 306 20.53 2.26 10.11
CA MET A 306 20.61 1.40 11.30
C MET A 306 19.81 0.11 11.09
N LEU A 307 18.60 0.20 10.52
CA LEU A 307 17.77 -0.98 10.25
C LEU A 307 18.40 -1.93 9.23
N GLU A 308 19.15 -1.40 8.26
CA GLU A 308 19.91 -2.19 7.27
C GLU A 308 21.13 -2.90 7.88
N PHE A 309 21.72 -2.35 8.95
CA PHE A 309 22.85 -2.96 9.67
C PHE A 309 22.43 -3.97 10.73
N LEU A 310 21.20 -3.87 11.25
CA LEU A 310 20.70 -4.77 12.29
C LEU A 310 20.40 -6.18 11.73
N PRO A 311 20.49 -7.22 12.58
CA PRO A 311 20.13 -8.57 12.16
C PRO A 311 18.65 -8.65 11.71
N PRO A 312 18.31 -9.39 10.63
CA PRO A 312 16.92 -9.59 10.21
C PRO A 312 16.03 -10.11 11.35
N ALA A 313 16.58 -10.96 12.22
CA ALA A 313 15.89 -11.47 13.40
C ALA A 313 15.39 -10.34 14.34
N PHE A 314 16.16 -9.27 14.51
CA PHE A 314 15.76 -8.10 15.29
C PHE A 314 14.60 -7.38 14.61
N ASN A 315 14.73 -7.13 13.31
CA ASN A 315 13.71 -6.45 12.52
C ASN A 315 12.37 -7.20 12.55
N VAL A 316 12.38 -8.55 12.47
CA VAL A 316 11.16 -9.36 12.64
C VAL A 316 10.56 -9.22 14.04
N PHE A 317 11.41 -9.30 15.07
CA PHE A 317 10.95 -9.20 16.45
C PHE A 317 10.30 -7.84 16.71
N LEU A 318 10.96 -6.76 16.27
CA LEU A 318 10.48 -5.39 16.40
C LEU A 318 9.16 -5.18 15.64
N LEU A 319 9.07 -5.68 14.40
CA LEU A 319 7.84 -5.63 13.62
C LEU A 319 6.67 -6.32 14.32
N LYS A 320 6.88 -7.55 14.84
CA LYS A 320 5.85 -8.27 15.60
C LYS A 320 5.43 -7.52 16.86
N LEU A 321 6.40 -6.95 17.58
CA LEU A 321 6.12 -6.18 18.79
C LEU A 321 5.30 -4.92 18.48
N LEU A 322 5.65 -4.17 17.44
CA LEU A 322 4.91 -2.97 17.03
C LEU A 322 3.49 -3.31 16.57
N VAL A 323 3.33 -4.37 15.77
CA VAL A 323 2.01 -4.83 15.30
C VAL A 323 1.16 -5.36 16.46
N SER A 324 1.75 -6.11 17.40
CA SER A 324 1.06 -6.53 18.62
C SER A 324 0.62 -5.33 19.44
N LYS A 325 1.45 -4.28 19.56
CA LYS A 325 1.07 -3.06 20.29
C LYS A 325 -0.05 -2.27 19.61
N ILE A 326 -0.07 -2.24 18.28
CA ILE A 326 -1.18 -1.69 17.50
C ILE A 326 -2.48 -2.45 17.82
N ILE A 327 -2.41 -3.77 17.95
CA ILE A 327 -3.56 -4.62 18.27
C ILE A 327 -3.99 -4.45 19.74
N ASP A 328 -3.04 -4.39 20.68
CA ASP A 328 -3.29 -4.22 22.13
C ASP A 328 -4.00 -2.90 22.45
N ILE A 329 -3.78 -1.83 21.65
CA ILE A 329 -4.48 -0.55 21.80
C ILE A 329 -5.98 -0.69 21.49
N GLY A 330 -6.39 -1.69 20.71
CA GLY A 330 -7.79 -1.96 20.37
C GLY A 330 -8.54 -2.92 21.32
N GLN A 331 -8.08 -3.09 22.57
CA GLN A 331 -8.78 -3.87 23.61
C GLN A 331 -9.57 -2.95 24.57
N PRO A 332 -10.66 -3.44 25.21
CA PRO A 332 -11.67 -2.57 25.81
C PRO A 332 -11.16 -1.64 26.93
N PRO A 333 -11.80 -0.47 27.12
CA PRO A 333 -11.20 0.68 27.77
C PRO A 333 -11.71 0.87 29.20
N ASP A 334 -11.24 0.09 30.17
CA ASP A 334 -11.64 0.38 31.56
C ASP A 334 -10.89 1.58 32.18
N ALA A 335 -9.92 2.23 31.50
CA ALA A 335 -9.20 3.38 32.07
C ALA A 335 -8.31 4.24 31.14
N ARG A 336 -8.53 4.37 29.82
CA ARG A 336 -7.58 5.13 28.96
C ARG A 336 -8.24 6.20 28.09
N PRO A 337 -7.74 7.46 28.10
CA PRO A 337 -8.16 8.47 27.12
C PRO A 337 -7.80 7.98 25.71
N SER A 338 -8.67 8.29 24.75
CA SER A 338 -8.55 8.16 23.27
C SER A 338 -7.11 8.09 22.71
N LEU A 339 -6.48 6.93 22.92
CA LEU A 339 -5.09 6.69 22.57
C LEU A 339 -5.04 6.03 21.20
N CYS A 340 -4.41 6.71 20.24
CA CYS A 340 -4.10 6.17 18.94
C CYS A 340 -2.63 5.77 18.83
N ILE A 341 -2.30 5.14 17.70
CA ILE A 341 -0.96 4.63 17.41
C ILE A 341 -0.04 5.79 17.04
N SER A 342 1.23 5.69 17.44
CA SER A 342 2.24 6.68 17.07
C SER A 342 2.50 6.69 15.55
N PRO A 343 2.50 7.85 14.88
CA PRO A 343 2.89 7.95 13.46
C PRO A 343 4.32 7.43 13.22
N VAL A 344 5.21 7.64 14.19
CA VAL A 344 6.61 7.16 14.13
C VAL A 344 6.66 5.64 14.13
N ALA A 345 5.78 4.97 14.89
CA ALA A 345 5.69 3.51 14.88
C ALA A 345 5.23 2.98 13.51
N LEU A 346 4.29 3.67 12.85
CA LEU A 346 3.83 3.30 11.51
C LEU A 346 4.93 3.47 10.45
N GLU A 347 5.71 4.55 10.54
CA GLU A 347 6.86 4.77 9.65
C GLU A 347 7.97 3.74 9.89
N LEU A 348 8.20 3.34 11.15
CA LEU A 348 9.14 2.28 11.49
C LEU A 348 8.70 0.91 10.93
N ILE A 349 7.41 0.58 10.98
CA ILE A 349 6.85 -0.61 10.32
C ILE A 349 7.14 -0.57 8.82
N TYR A 350 6.90 0.58 8.18
CA TYR A 350 7.18 0.75 6.75
C TYR A 350 8.65 0.52 6.41
N ARG A 351 9.57 1.16 7.16
CA ARG A 351 11.02 1.03 6.95
C ARG A 351 11.51 -0.40 7.15
N ILE A 352 11.02 -1.10 8.18
CA ILE A 352 11.36 -2.51 8.41
C ILE A 352 10.91 -3.38 7.22
N VAL A 353 9.68 -3.19 6.73
CA VAL A 353 9.17 -3.95 5.58
C VAL A 353 9.93 -3.61 4.29
N LEU A 354 10.44 -2.38 4.15
CA LEU A 354 11.28 -1.98 3.02
C LEU A 354 12.64 -2.69 3.04
N VAL A 355 13.29 -2.81 4.21
CA VAL A 355 14.58 -3.49 4.37
C VAL A 355 14.41 -5.01 4.23
N ASN A 356 13.37 -5.56 4.84
CA ASN A 356 13.12 -7.00 4.93
C ASN A 356 11.75 -7.37 4.33
N PRO A 357 11.60 -7.33 3.00
CA PRO A 357 10.31 -7.53 2.33
C PRO A 357 9.75 -8.94 2.52
N CYS A 358 10.58 -9.97 2.74
CA CYS A 358 10.12 -11.35 2.88
C CYS A 358 9.39 -11.61 4.21
N ILE A 359 9.59 -10.76 5.23
CA ILE A 359 8.94 -10.87 6.54
C ILE A 359 7.45 -10.52 6.46
N TRP A 360 7.07 -9.61 5.57
CA TRP A 360 5.72 -9.07 5.45
C TRP A 360 4.64 -10.16 5.29
N ASP A 361 4.94 -11.22 4.53
CA ASP A 361 4.03 -12.34 4.26
C ASP A 361 3.55 -13.05 5.53
N GLN A 362 4.27 -12.91 6.65
CA GLN A 362 3.98 -13.58 7.92
C GLN A 362 3.13 -12.74 8.86
N VAL A 363 3.20 -11.41 8.76
CA VAL A 363 2.45 -10.48 9.60
C VAL A 363 1.08 -10.19 8.98
N LEU A 364 1.01 -10.27 7.64
CA LEU A 364 -0.23 -10.05 6.91
C LEU A 364 -1.41 -10.93 7.36
N PRO A 365 -1.26 -12.24 7.66
CA PRO A 365 -2.34 -13.07 8.19
C PRO A 365 -2.89 -12.58 9.52
N ASP A 366 -2.04 -12.13 10.44
CA ASP A 366 -2.45 -11.62 11.75
C ASP A 366 -3.24 -10.32 11.59
N ILE A 367 -2.76 -9.42 10.72
CA ILE A 367 -3.48 -8.20 10.33
C ILE A 367 -4.82 -8.57 9.68
N PHE A 368 -4.84 -9.53 8.75
CA PHE A 368 -6.02 -9.98 8.04
C PHE A 368 -7.07 -10.64 8.95
N ALA A 369 -6.65 -11.49 9.89
CA ALA A 369 -7.52 -12.16 10.87
C ALA A 369 -8.24 -11.15 11.79
N ARG A 370 -7.59 -10.01 12.08
CA ARG A 370 -8.16 -8.92 12.87
C ARG A 370 -9.02 -7.97 12.04
N LEU A 371 -8.65 -7.68 10.79
CA LEU A 371 -9.52 -6.96 9.83
C LEU A 371 -10.84 -7.71 9.55
N THR A 372 -10.84 -9.04 9.66
CA THR A 372 -12.01 -9.92 9.48
C THR A 372 -12.86 -10.11 10.74
N GLY A 373 -12.38 -9.72 11.93
CA GLY A 373 -13.07 -9.95 13.21
C GLY A 373 -13.14 -11.42 13.65
N SER A 374 -12.32 -12.29 13.05
CA SER A 374 -12.39 -13.76 13.22
C SER A 374 -12.10 -14.25 14.64
N ASP A 375 -11.36 -13.46 15.43
CA ASP A 375 -10.94 -13.81 16.80
C ASP A 375 -12.00 -13.48 17.87
N ASN A 376 -13.10 -12.79 17.54
CA ASN A 376 -14.09 -12.30 18.52
C ASN A 376 -15.46 -13.00 18.44
N LEU A 377 -15.54 -14.23 17.92
CA LEU A 377 -16.67 -15.11 18.27
C LEU A 377 -16.27 -15.85 19.56
N PRO A 378 -16.70 -15.41 20.75
CA PRO A 378 -16.58 -16.26 21.93
C PRO A 378 -17.24 -17.60 21.59
N ALA A 379 -16.51 -18.69 21.84
CA ALA A 379 -17.13 -20.01 21.86
C ALA A 379 -18.40 -19.93 22.71
N PRO A 380 -19.53 -20.55 22.30
CA PRO A 380 -20.73 -20.53 23.11
C PRO A 380 -20.36 -21.15 24.46
N GLN A 381 -20.23 -20.30 25.48
CA GLN A 381 -20.14 -20.75 26.86
C GLN A 381 -21.51 -21.36 27.17
N SER A 382 -21.58 -22.68 27.05
CA SER A 382 -22.63 -23.47 27.67
C SER A 382 -22.57 -23.21 29.17
N THR A 383 -23.50 -22.40 29.68
CA THR A 383 -24.16 -22.47 31.01
C THR A 383 -24.61 -21.08 31.46
N VAL A 384 -25.80 -20.61 31.06
CA VAL A 384 -26.65 -19.73 31.90
C VAL A 384 -28.12 -19.97 31.52
N ASP A 385 -28.97 -19.98 32.55
CA ASP A 385 -30.35 -20.47 32.65
C ASP A 385 -31.41 -19.86 31.69
N PRO A 386 -32.47 -20.61 31.33
CA PRO A 386 -33.52 -20.17 30.43
C PRO A 386 -34.67 -19.49 31.21
N ALA A 387 -34.52 -18.21 31.59
CA ALA A 387 -35.63 -17.50 32.22
C ALA A 387 -35.56 -15.97 32.12
N THR A 388 -35.40 -15.39 30.92
CA THR A 388 -35.88 -14.01 30.64
C THR A 388 -35.85 -13.72 29.13
N PRO A 389 -36.97 -13.35 28.48
CA PRO A 389 -36.94 -12.87 27.11
C PRO A 389 -36.52 -11.39 27.08
N SER A 390 -35.37 -11.09 26.47
CA SER A 390 -34.99 -9.71 26.13
C SER A 390 -35.65 -9.29 24.80
N PRO A 391 -36.25 -8.10 24.70
CA PRO A 391 -36.91 -7.64 23.47
C PRO A 391 -35.90 -6.84 22.63
N ALA A 392 -35.34 -7.44 21.58
CA ALA A 392 -34.79 -6.73 20.40
C ALA A 392 -34.20 -7.73 19.39
N GLN A 393 -35.05 -8.41 18.62
CA GLN A 393 -34.63 -9.07 17.38
C GLN A 393 -35.69 -8.90 16.31
N GLU A 394 -35.80 -7.67 15.79
CA GLU A 394 -36.43 -7.38 14.50
C GLU A 394 -35.58 -6.35 13.74
N SER A 395 -34.41 -6.78 13.28
CA SER A 395 -33.74 -6.25 12.08
C SER A 395 -32.58 -7.19 11.74
N GLY A 396 -32.73 -7.96 10.66
CA GLY A 396 -31.78 -9.00 10.25
C GLY A 396 -30.49 -8.47 9.62
N GLY A 397 -29.80 -7.54 10.28
CA GLY A 397 -28.50 -7.00 9.87
C GLY A 397 -27.35 -7.51 10.75
N PRO A 398 -26.12 -7.66 10.22
CA PRO A 398 -24.96 -7.97 11.04
C PRO A 398 -24.69 -6.84 12.06
N PRO A 399 -24.16 -7.14 13.26
CA PRO A 399 -23.88 -6.12 14.27
C PRO A 399 -22.86 -5.08 13.75
N PRO A 400 -23.00 -3.80 14.14
CA PRO A 400 -22.05 -2.76 13.79
C PRO A 400 -20.65 -3.06 14.34
N LEU A 401 -19.61 -2.53 13.69
CA LEU A 401 -18.23 -2.66 14.16
C LEU A 401 -18.04 -1.88 15.46
N SER A 402 -17.23 -2.39 16.40
CA SER A 402 -16.87 -1.64 17.60
C SER A 402 -15.94 -0.47 17.26
N GLU A 403 -15.92 0.59 18.09
CA GLU A 403 -15.06 1.76 17.89
C GLU A 403 -13.57 1.38 17.76
N ASP A 404 -13.11 0.40 18.54
CA ASP A 404 -11.74 -0.12 18.48
C ASP A 404 -11.43 -0.79 17.13
N GLN A 405 -12.38 -1.57 16.61
CA GLN A 405 -12.23 -2.19 15.29
C GLN A 405 -12.14 -1.12 14.21
N VAL A 406 -12.94 -0.05 14.32
CA VAL A 406 -12.91 1.09 13.39
C VAL A 406 -11.52 1.75 13.41
N LEU A 407 -10.95 2.02 14.58
CA LEU A 407 -9.62 2.63 14.71
C LEU A 407 -8.51 1.76 14.10
N VAL A 408 -8.52 0.45 14.38
CA VAL A 408 -7.51 -0.50 13.86
C VAL A 408 -7.63 -0.64 12.35
N ILE A 409 -8.85 -0.82 11.82
CA ILE A 409 -9.11 -0.93 10.37
C ILE A 409 -8.69 0.35 9.67
N HIS A 410 -9.02 1.52 10.22
CA HIS A 410 -8.66 2.82 9.67
C HIS A 410 -7.14 3.01 9.60
N THR A 411 -6.43 2.69 10.67
CA THR A 411 -4.98 2.83 10.75
C THR A 411 -4.27 1.92 9.75
N PHE A 412 -4.65 0.63 9.70
CA PHE A 412 -4.08 -0.28 8.72
C PHE A 412 -4.45 0.08 7.28
N SER A 413 -5.66 0.59 7.05
CA SER A 413 -6.08 1.02 5.70
C SER A 413 -5.20 2.15 5.18
N GLN A 414 -4.88 3.15 6.01
CA GLN A 414 -3.94 4.21 5.64
C GLN A 414 -2.52 3.68 5.42
N LEU A 415 -2.00 2.83 6.31
CA LEU A 415 -0.65 2.27 6.17
C LEU A 415 -0.52 1.43 4.88
N LEU A 416 -1.50 0.57 4.60
CA LEU A 416 -1.54 -0.26 3.40
C LEU A 416 -1.65 0.59 2.14
N THR A 417 -2.48 1.63 2.14
CA THR A 417 -2.69 2.51 0.97
C THR A 417 -1.44 3.33 0.64
N TYR A 418 -0.83 3.96 1.65
CA TYR A 418 0.17 5.01 1.43
C TYR A 418 1.62 4.59 1.66
N ARG A 419 1.88 3.38 2.17
CA ARG A 419 3.23 2.86 2.42
C ARG A 419 3.45 1.45 1.90
N LEU A 420 2.51 0.53 2.17
CA LEU A 420 2.70 -0.91 1.92
C LEU A 420 1.95 -1.44 0.70
N ALA A 421 1.45 -0.57 -0.16
CA ALA A 421 0.63 -0.93 -1.32
C ALA A 421 1.35 -1.93 -2.25
N LEU A 422 2.64 -1.69 -2.51
CA LEU A 422 3.50 -2.57 -3.33
C LEU A 422 3.62 -3.98 -2.77
N CYS A 423 3.55 -4.14 -1.45
CA CYS A 423 3.66 -5.45 -0.80
C CYS A 423 2.48 -6.37 -1.17
N LEU A 424 1.34 -5.79 -1.58
CA LEU A 424 0.10 -6.48 -1.94
C LEU A 424 0.01 -6.93 -3.41
N ARG A 425 0.92 -6.48 -4.30
CA ARG A 425 0.81 -6.65 -5.75
C ARG A 425 0.74 -8.11 -6.23
N ASP A 426 1.49 -9.00 -5.59
CA ASP A 426 1.73 -10.36 -6.08
C ASP A 426 1.30 -11.44 -5.06
N GLN A 427 0.40 -11.10 -4.13
CA GLN A 427 -0.07 -12.01 -3.07
C GLN A 427 -1.47 -12.56 -3.36
N THR A 428 -1.62 -13.87 -3.39
CA THR A 428 -2.95 -14.52 -3.41
C THR A 428 -3.81 -14.13 -2.21
N ARG A 429 -3.19 -13.86 -1.06
CA ARG A 429 -3.87 -13.35 0.15
C ARG A 429 -4.40 -11.92 -0.03
N ALA A 430 -3.77 -11.08 -0.85
CA ALA A 430 -4.29 -9.76 -1.14
C ALA A 430 -5.65 -9.83 -1.87
N TYR A 431 -5.88 -10.90 -2.65
CA TYR A 431 -7.17 -11.12 -3.30
C TYR A 431 -8.26 -11.41 -2.26
N GLN A 432 -7.98 -12.31 -1.30
CA GLN A 432 -8.88 -12.61 -0.18
C GLN A 432 -9.16 -11.34 0.65
N MET A 433 -8.16 -10.48 0.83
CA MET A 433 -8.31 -9.19 1.50
C MET A 433 -9.32 -8.26 0.82
N LEU A 434 -9.42 -8.29 -0.50
CA LEU A 434 -10.44 -7.51 -1.22
C LEU A 434 -11.87 -7.96 -0.85
N THR A 435 -12.11 -9.26 -0.70
CA THR A 435 -13.43 -9.79 -0.29
C THR A 435 -13.78 -9.36 1.13
N THR A 436 -12.82 -9.40 2.05
CA THR A 436 -13.01 -8.95 3.43
C THR A 436 -13.30 -7.45 3.50
N LEU A 437 -12.48 -6.63 2.85
CA LEU A 437 -12.66 -5.18 2.86
C LEU A 437 -14.02 -4.76 2.30
N ARG A 438 -14.54 -5.51 1.30
CA ARG A 438 -15.90 -5.32 0.81
C ARG A 438 -16.95 -5.54 1.91
N ILE A 439 -16.83 -6.61 2.70
CA ILE A 439 -17.74 -6.89 3.83
C ILE A 439 -17.61 -5.81 4.90
N THR A 440 -16.39 -5.36 5.19
CA THR A 440 -16.12 -4.26 6.12
C THR A 440 -16.78 -2.96 5.66
N LEU A 441 -16.71 -2.65 4.37
CA LEU A 441 -17.32 -1.45 3.78
C LEU A 441 -18.85 -1.44 3.90
N GLN A 442 -19.50 -2.61 3.73
CA GLN A 442 -20.95 -2.77 3.94
C GLN A 442 -21.37 -2.59 5.41
N ARG A 443 -20.45 -2.83 6.35
CA ARG A 443 -20.69 -2.69 7.81
C ARG A 443 -20.23 -1.34 8.36
N ALA A 444 -19.65 -0.48 7.53
CA ALA A 444 -19.05 0.78 7.96
C ALA A 444 -20.12 1.86 8.18
N SER A 445 -20.35 2.23 9.45
CA SER A 445 -21.12 3.42 9.81
C SER A 445 -20.26 4.68 9.81
N HIS A 446 -18.97 4.56 10.12
CA HIS A 446 -18.04 5.68 10.25
C HIS A 446 -17.54 6.16 8.88
N ARG A 447 -17.83 7.42 8.51
CA ARG A 447 -17.52 8.01 7.20
C ARG A 447 -16.01 8.08 6.89
N GLN A 448 -15.21 8.49 7.86
CA GLN A 448 -13.75 8.59 7.69
C GLN A 448 -13.12 7.22 7.38
N MET A 449 -13.44 6.18 8.16
CA MET A 449 -12.97 4.81 7.90
C MET A 449 -13.45 4.28 6.56
N HIS A 450 -14.72 4.53 6.19
CA HIS A 450 -15.26 4.14 4.89
C HIS A 450 -14.41 4.71 3.74
N ARG A 451 -14.01 5.99 3.82
CA ARG A 451 -13.18 6.64 2.79
C ARG A 451 -11.77 6.05 2.70
N SER A 452 -11.15 5.74 3.83
CA SER A 452 -9.82 5.10 3.86
C SER A 452 -9.86 3.68 3.28
N VAL A 453 -10.91 2.91 3.58
CA VAL A 453 -11.12 1.57 3.00
C VAL A 453 -11.41 1.65 1.51
N GLU A 454 -12.27 2.57 1.07
CA GLU A 454 -12.57 2.80 -0.35
C GLU A 454 -11.28 3.13 -1.14
N SER A 455 -10.43 4.02 -0.60
CA SER A 455 -9.13 4.37 -1.19
C SER A 455 -8.19 3.18 -1.29
N LEU A 456 -8.12 2.35 -0.24
CA LEU A 456 -7.33 1.12 -0.25
C LEU A 456 -7.81 0.15 -1.34
N MET A 457 -9.13 -0.05 -1.46
CA MET A 457 -9.69 -0.96 -2.46
C MET A 457 -9.39 -0.51 -3.88
N ILE A 458 -9.49 0.80 -4.18
CA ILE A 458 -9.12 1.35 -5.50
C ILE A 458 -7.67 1.01 -5.82
N GLN A 459 -6.75 1.31 -4.89
CA GLN A 459 -5.32 1.05 -5.07
C GLN A 459 -5.04 -0.45 -5.25
N MET A 460 -5.67 -1.31 -4.43
CA MET A 460 -5.50 -2.75 -4.53
C MET A 460 -5.93 -3.29 -5.89
N MET A 461 -7.05 -2.80 -6.44
CA MET A 461 -7.55 -3.20 -7.76
C MET A 461 -6.61 -2.74 -8.89
N GLU A 462 -6.09 -1.51 -8.81
CA GLU A 462 -5.19 -0.94 -9.83
C GLU A 462 -3.80 -1.55 -9.81
N LEU A 463 -3.33 -1.99 -8.64
CA LEU A 463 -2.04 -2.67 -8.50
C LEU A 463 -2.02 -4.06 -9.14
N GLN A 464 -3.16 -4.70 -9.38
CA GLN A 464 -3.19 -6.04 -9.96
C GLN A 464 -2.75 -6.03 -11.42
N SER A 465 -1.90 -6.97 -11.81
CA SER A 465 -1.49 -7.19 -13.21
C SER A 465 -1.42 -8.67 -13.59
N ASP A 466 -1.66 -9.57 -12.65
CA ASP A 466 -1.53 -11.00 -12.86
C ASP A 466 -2.84 -11.63 -13.36
N ARG A 467 -2.72 -12.61 -14.26
CA ARG A 467 -3.81 -13.47 -14.69
C ARG A 467 -4.44 -14.22 -13.52
N ARG A 468 -3.65 -14.59 -12.50
CA ARG A 468 -4.17 -15.28 -11.29
C ARG A 468 -5.25 -14.47 -10.57
N PHE A 469 -5.15 -13.15 -10.59
CA PHE A 469 -6.18 -12.29 -10.02
C PHE A 469 -7.50 -12.43 -10.79
N VAL A 470 -7.43 -12.48 -12.12
CA VAL A 470 -8.62 -12.70 -12.97
C VAL A 470 -9.21 -14.09 -12.72
N GLU A 471 -8.38 -15.14 -12.69
CA GLU A 471 -8.85 -16.50 -12.41
C GLU A 471 -9.52 -16.61 -11.03
N TRP A 472 -8.96 -15.95 -10.02
CA TRP A 472 -9.56 -15.85 -8.69
C TRP A 472 -10.88 -15.07 -8.68
N LEU A 473 -10.95 -13.95 -9.41
CA LEU A 473 -12.16 -13.13 -9.48
C LEU A 473 -13.30 -13.88 -10.19
N LEU A 474 -12.96 -14.68 -11.19
CA LEU A 474 -13.88 -15.46 -12.00
C LEU A 474 -14.26 -16.80 -11.36
N SER A 475 -13.47 -17.32 -10.42
CA SER A 475 -13.80 -18.56 -9.72
C SER A 475 -15.00 -18.37 -8.80
N SER A 476 -15.92 -19.35 -8.83
CA SER A 476 -17.14 -19.35 -7.99
C SER A 476 -16.84 -19.36 -6.49
N THR A 477 -15.60 -19.68 -6.08
CA THR A 477 -15.14 -19.75 -4.69
C THR A 477 -14.80 -18.40 -4.05
N SER A 478 -14.79 -17.30 -4.81
CA SER A 478 -14.56 -15.95 -4.26
C SER A 478 -15.73 -15.40 -3.43
N ALA A 479 -16.90 -16.05 -3.50
CA ALA A 479 -18.09 -15.76 -2.68
C ALA A 479 -18.32 -16.74 -1.51
N ASP A 480 -17.87 -18.00 -1.63
CA ASP A 480 -18.27 -19.10 -0.74
C ASP A 480 -17.24 -19.49 0.33
N ASN A 481 -16.00 -18.97 0.30
CA ASN A 481 -14.92 -19.35 1.23
C ASN A 481 -14.89 -18.51 2.53
N VAL A 482 -16.02 -18.37 3.19
CA VAL A 482 -16.08 -18.12 4.64
C VAL A 482 -16.80 -19.33 5.23
N ASP A 483 -16.03 -20.29 5.78
CA ASP A 483 -16.47 -21.52 6.45
C ASP A 483 -17.95 -21.94 6.23
N PRO A 484 -18.25 -22.99 5.44
CA PRO A 484 -19.63 -23.46 5.22
C PRO A 484 -20.33 -23.96 6.49
N LYS A 485 -19.60 -24.12 7.60
CA LYS A 485 -20.17 -24.46 8.93
C LYS A 485 -20.62 -23.22 9.73
N LYS A 486 -20.35 -22.00 9.26
CA LYS A 486 -20.67 -20.74 9.97
C LYS A 486 -21.41 -19.68 9.13
N SER A 487 -21.57 -19.85 7.81
CA SER A 487 -22.25 -18.86 6.96
C SER A 487 -23.71 -19.23 6.67
N THR A 488 -24.65 -18.62 7.37
CA THR A 488 -26.10 -18.69 7.11
C THR A 488 -26.55 -17.85 5.89
N PHE A 489 -25.69 -17.68 4.88
CA PHE A 489 -25.91 -16.74 3.77
C PHE A 489 -26.13 -17.50 2.45
N SER A 490 -27.40 -17.57 2.00
CA SER A 490 -27.83 -18.30 0.79
C SER A 490 -28.13 -17.43 -0.44
N LYS A 491 -27.67 -16.18 -0.50
CA LYS A 491 -27.81 -15.31 -1.69
C LYS A 491 -26.48 -15.17 -2.45
N PRO A 492 -26.47 -15.23 -3.79
CA PRO A 492 -25.26 -15.03 -4.59
C PRO A 492 -24.71 -13.62 -4.32
N CYS A 493 -23.45 -13.55 -3.91
CA CYS A 493 -22.85 -12.33 -3.41
C CYS A 493 -22.55 -11.36 -4.58
N THR A 494 -23.19 -10.18 -4.58
CA THR A 494 -22.93 -9.12 -5.57
C THR A 494 -21.74 -8.26 -5.16
N TRP A 495 -20.82 -8.03 -6.08
CA TRP A 495 -19.69 -7.11 -5.93
C TRP A 495 -20.18 -5.67 -6.06
N PHE A 496 -19.95 -4.86 -5.02
CA PHE A 496 -20.20 -3.41 -5.02
C PHE A 496 -21.59 -3.00 -5.53
N ALA A 497 -22.65 -3.64 -5.04
CA ALA A 497 -24.02 -3.28 -5.43
C ALA A 497 -24.37 -1.82 -5.09
N GLU A 498 -23.78 -1.30 -4.02
CA GLU A 498 -24.13 0.00 -3.43
C GLU A 498 -23.19 1.15 -3.89
N ASN A 499 -22.03 0.80 -4.46
CA ASN A 499 -20.96 1.74 -4.82
C ASN A 499 -20.56 1.58 -6.30
N ASP A 500 -21.13 2.42 -7.17
CA ASP A 500 -20.88 2.42 -8.62
C ASP A 500 -19.40 2.71 -8.96
N MET A 501 -18.72 3.54 -8.15
CA MET A 501 -17.32 3.89 -8.38
C MET A 501 -16.41 2.67 -8.28
N LEU A 502 -16.51 1.91 -7.18
CA LEU A 502 -15.72 0.70 -6.98
C LEU A 502 -16.04 -0.38 -8.02
N ALA A 503 -17.32 -0.55 -8.36
CA ALA A 503 -17.75 -1.47 -9.42
C ALA A 503 -17.09 -1.14 -10.77
N ARG A 504 -17.10 0.13 -11.18
CA ARG A 504 -16.48 0.59 -12.43
C ARG A 504 -14.97 0.40 -12.41
N ARG A 505 -14.30 0.75 -11.31
CA ARG A 505 -12.85 0.56 -11.15
C ARG A 505 -12.45 -0.91 -11.25
N LEU A 506 -13.25 -1.83 -10.70
CA LEU A 506 -13.02 -3.27 -10.82
C LEU A 506 -13.15 -3.76 -12.26
N VAL A 507 -14.21 -3.34 -12.97
CA VAL A 507 -14.43 -3.69 -14.40
C VAL A 507 -13.31 -3.15 -15.28
N LEU A 508 -12.83 -1.93 -15.04
CA LEU A 508 -11.69 -1.34 -15.77
C LEU A 508 -10.40 -2.12 -15.52
N SER A 509 -10.15 -2.50 -14.27
CA SER A 509 -8.97 -3.31 -13.91
C SER A 509 -9.01 -4.67 -14.60
N LEU A 510 -10.18 -5.35 -14.59
CA LEU A 510 -10.40 -6.58 -15.35
C LEU A 510 -10.16 -6.38 -16.86
N ALA A 511 -10.70 -5.30 -17.44
CA ALA A 511 -10.54 -4.99 -18.85
C ALA A 511 -9.07 -4.77 -19.24
N ARG A 512 -8.29 -4.08 -18.40
CA ARG A 512 -6.85 -3.87 -18.61
C ARG A 512 -6.08 -5.18 -18.61
N ILE A 513 -6.29 -6.03 -17.59
CA ILE A 513 -5.55 -7.30 -17.45
C ILE A 513 -5.88 -8.26 -18.60
N LEU A 514 -7.17 -8.40 -18.94
CA LEU A 514 -7.59 -9.26 -20.06
C LEU A 514 -6.97 -8.82 -21.40
N LYS A 515 -6.94 -7.51 -21.65
CA LYS A 515 -6.36 -6.97 -22.89
C LYS A 515 -4.85 -7.20 -22.97
N ALA A 516 -4.14 -7.06 -21.86
CA ALA A 516 -2.68 -7.18 -21.81
C ALA A 516 -2.18 -8.63 -21.77
N LYS A 517 -2.94 -9.56 -21.17
CA LYS A 517 -2.44 -10.90 -20.81
C LYS A 517 -3.25 -12.10 -21.35
N ASP A 518 -4.39 -11.89 -22.03
CA ASP A 518 -5.13 -12.97 -22.69
C ASP A 518 -5.37 -12.70 -24.19
N PRO A 519 -4.30 -12.55 -25.01
CA PRO A 519 -4.45 -12.38 -26.46
C PRO A 519 -5.04 -13.62 -27.17
N GLY A 520 -5.17 -14.76 -26.48
CA GLY A 520 -5.60 -16.05 -27.04
C GLY A 520 -6.95 -16.60 -26.56
N GLN A 521 -7.76 -15.84 -25.82
CA GLN A 521 -9.09 -16.27 -25.29
C GLN A 521 -9.07 -17.59 -24.49
N THR A 522 -8.08 -17.77 -23.64
CA THR A 522 -8.01 -18.97 -22.78
C THR A 522 -9.00 -18.90 -21.61
N ILE A 523 -9.52 -17.71 -21.28
CA ILE A 523 -10.49 -17.51 -20.21
C ILE A 523 -11.92 -17.67 -20.76
N SER A 524 -12.72 -18.51 -20.11
CA SER A 524 -14.10 -18.78 -20.54
C SER A 524 -14.98 -17.53 -20.52
N ARG A 525 -15.63 -17.23 -21.65
CA ARG A 525 -16.63 -16.15 -21.77
C ARG A 525 -17.75 -16.27 -20.75
N ALA A 526 -18.20 -17.49 -20.44
CA ALA A 526 -19.26 -17.73 -19.48
C ALA A 526 -18.86 -17.30 -18.05
N ALA A 527 -17.60 -17.55 -17.67
CA ALA A 527 -17.08 -17.13 -16.38
C ALA A 527 -17.03 -15.60 -16.26
N VAL A 528 -16.56 -14.92 -17.31
CA VAL A 528 -16.55 -13.45 -17.38
C VAL A 528 -17.95 -12.87 -17.27
N TYR A 529 -18.93 -13.42 -18.01
CA TYR A 529 -20.31 -12.92 -17.98
C TYR A 529 -20.94 -13.16 -16.60
N GLY A 530 -20.73 -14.34 -16.02
CA GLY A 530 -21.23 -14.64 -14.68
C GLY A 530 -20.64 -13.73 -13.60
N PHE A 531 -19.38 -13.32 -13.71
CA PHE A 531 -18.80 -12.30 -12.83
C PHE A 531 -19.44 -10.92 -13.07
N LEU A 532 -19.56 -10.49 -14.33
CA LEU A 532 -20.14 -9.18 -14.65
C LEU A 532 -21.59 -9.07 -14.15
N ASP A 533 -22.40 -10.12 -14.25
CA ASP A 533 -23.77 -10.17 -13.69
C ASP A 533 -23.79 -9.92 -12.17
N ARG A 534 -22.73 -10.31 -11.46
CA ARG A 534 -22.60 -10.08 -10.02
C ARG A 534 -21.99 -8.71 -9.68
N CYS A 535 -21.46 -7.94 -10.62
CA CYS A 535 -20.73 -6.69 -10.35
C CYS A 535 -21.58 -5.44 -10.62
N GLY A 536 -21.81 -4.61 -9.60
CA GLY A 536 -22.41 -3.27 -9.72
C GLY A 536 -23.78 -3.23 -10.42
N GLY A 537 -24.63 -4.24 -10.22
CA GLY A 537 -25.93 -4.32 -10.91
C GLY A 537 -25.84 -4.86 -12.36
N GLY A 538 -24.68 -5.38 -12.76
CA GLY A 538 -24.47 -6.09 -14.02
C GLY A 538 -24.62 -5.20 -15.24
N SER A 539 -25.50 -5.60 -16.16
CA SER A 539 -25.77 -4.83 -17.39
C SER A 539 -26.34 -3.42 -17.17
N LYS A 540 -26.76 -3.08 -15.94
CA LYS A 540 -27.22 -1.73 -15.57
C LYS A 540 -26.09 -0.69 -15.54
N LEU A 541 -24.83 -1.12 -15.46
CA LEU A 541 -23.68 -0.21 -15.56
C LEU A 541 -23.57 0.39 -16.96
N VAL A 542 -23.85 1.69 -17.06
CA VAL A 542 -23.80 2.44 -18.33
C VAL A 542 -22.38 2.95 -18.60
N TRP A 543 -21.78 2.52 -19.70
CA TRP A 543 -20.47 2.96 -20.15
C TRP A 543 -20.58 3.89 -21.36
N SER A 544 -19.66 4.85 -21.46
CA SER A 544 -19.55 5.69 -22.65
C SER A 544 -19.14 4.86 -23.88
N ARG A 545 -19.55 5.29 -25.08
CA ARG A 545 -19.14 4.64 -26.33
C ARG A 545 -17.62 4.65 -26.50
N ASN A 546 -16.99 5.76 -26.12
CA ASN A 546 -15.54 5.95 -26.23
C ASN A 546 -14.80 4.95 -25.33
N THR A 547 -15.26 4.76 -24.09
CA THR A 547 -14.70 3.77 -23.17
C THR A 547 -14.90 2.33 -23.66
N LEU A 548 -16.13 1.99 -24.08
CA LEU A 548 -16.43 0.65 -24.57
C LEU A 548 -15.62 0.27 -25.80
N ALA A 549 -15.18 1.24 -26.60
CA ALA A 549 -14.34 0.99 -27.77
C ALA A 549 -12.98 0.36 -27.39
N TYR A 550 -12.43 0.71 -26.22
CA TYR A 550 -11.13 0.20 -25.76
C TYR A 550 -11.22 -1.10 -24.96
N PHE A 551 -12.41 -1.52 -24.54
CA PHE A 551 -12.64 -2.75 -23.79
C PHE A 551 -12.30 -4.00 -24.63
N PRO A 552 -11.85 -5.09 -23.98
CA PRO A 552 -11.76 -6.40 -24.61
C PRO A 552 -13.11 -6.79 -25.25
N ALA A 553 -13.04 -7.50 -26.38
CA ALA A 553 -14.23 -7.86 -27.16
C ALA A 553 -15.30 -8.58 -26.32
N THR A 554 -14.89 -9.45 -25.39
CA THR A 554 -15.78 -10.18 -24.48
C THR A 554 -16.59 -9.25 -23.58
N ILE A 555 -15.94 -8.32 -22.87
CA ILE A 555 -16.63 -7.37 -21.98
C ILE A 555 -17.49 -6.41 -22.79
N ARG A 556 -16.99 -5.92 -23.92
CA ARG A 556 -17.73 -5.02 -24.82
C ARG A 556 -19.03 -5.66 -25.32
N GLN A 557 -18.99 -6.93 -25.72
CA GLN A 557 -20.18 -7.66 -26.18
C GLN A 557 -21.21 -7.86 -25.06
N TYR A 558 -20.79 -8.14 -23.84
CA TYR A 558 -21.69 -8.26 -22.68
C TYR A 558 -22.54 -7.00 -22.50
N TYR A 559 -21.91 -5.82 -22.39
CA TYR A 559 -22.63 -4.57 -22.18
C TYR A 559 -23.51 -4.19 -23.38
N LEU A 560 -23.03 -4.37 -24.61
CA LEU A 560 -23.85 -4.13 -25.81
C LEU A 560 -25.10 -5.02 -25.86
N GLN A 561 -24.99 -6.30 -25.44
CA GLN A 561 -26.14 -7.20 -25.35
C GLN A 561 -27.10 -6.77 -24.23
N GLY A 562 -26.57 -6.36 -23.07
CA GLY A 562 -27.34 -5.79 -21.97
C GLY A 562 -28.17 -4.58 -22.40
N TYR A 563 -27.55 -3.64 -23.12
CA TYR A 563 -28.23 -2.44 -23.61
C TYR A 563 -29.33 -2.76 -24.63
N LYS A 564 -29.14 -3.78 -25.47
CA LYS A 564 -30.19 -4.25 -26.40
C LYS A 564 -31.38 -4.86 -25.65
N ARG A 565 -31.11 -5.69 -24.63
CA ARG A 565 -32.17 -6.30 -23.81
C ARG A 565 -33.01 -5.24 -23.10
N ALA A 566 -32.38 -4.22 -22.54
CA ALA A 566 -33.07 -3.14 -21.86
C ALA A 566 -34.06 -2.40 -22.78
N ARG A 567 -33.67 -2.11 -24.04
CA ARG A 567 -34.57 -1.48 -25.03
C ARG A 567 -35.78 -2.33 -25.37
N THR A 568 -35.58 -3.63 -25.60
CA THR A 568 -36.69 -4.53 -25.95
C THR A 568 -37.72 -4.71 -24.84
N THR A 569 -37.34 -4.44 -23.58
CA THR A 569 -38.28 -4.40 -22.45
C THR A 569 -39.07 -3.09 -22.39
N GLU A 570 -38.47 -1.96 -22.76
CA GLU A 570 -39.17 -0.65 -22.84
C GLU A 570 -40.21 -0.63 -23.98
N ASP A 571 -39.86 -1.19 -25.14
CA ASP A 571 -40.77 -1.26 -26.31
C ASP A 571 -42.00 -2.16 -26.05
N ARG A 572 -41.90 -3.14 -25.14
CA ARG A 572 -43.04 -3.99 -24.74
C ARG A 572 -44.00 -3.33 -23.75
N SER A 573 -43.61 -2.20 -23.16
CA SER A 573 -44.45 -1.40 -22.26
C SER A 573 -45.14 -0.22 -22.95
N GLN A 574 -44.89 0.00 -24.25
CA GLN A 574 -45.56 1.01 -25.07
C GLN A 574 -46.09 0.38 -26.37
N ASP A 575 -47.19 -0.37 -26.27
CA ASP A 575 -48.01 -0.68 -27.44
C ASP A 575 -48.81 0.57 -27.84
N SER A 576 -48.32 1.34 -28.81
CA SER A 576 -49.14 1.86 -29.92
C SER A 576 -48.31 2.59 -30.99
N MET A 577 -48.65 2.25 -32.24
CA MET A 577 -48.29 2.86 -33.53
C MET A 577 -46.92 2.51 -34.15
N GLU A 578 -47.00 1.53 -35.04
CA GLU A 578 -46.05 1.23 -36.10
C GLU A 578 -45.82 2.46 -37.01
N THR A 579 -44.55 2.76 -37.31
CA THR A 579 -44.18 3.53 -38.51
C THR A 579 -42.85 3.01 -39.07
N GLU A 580 -42.77 3.01 -40.39
CA GLU A 580 -41.85 2.29 -41.29
C GLU A 580 -40.32 2.46 -41.08
N PRO A 581 -39.50 1.52 -41.61
CA PRO A 581 -38.06 1.47 -41.37
C PRO A 581 -37.29 2.45 -42.28
N SER A 582 -36.67 3.47 -41.70
CA SER A 582 -35.67 4.29 -42.39
C SER A 582 -34.29 3.63 -42.36
N MET A 583 -33.64 3.55 -43.53
CA MET A 583 -32.29 3.01 -43.74
C MET A 583 -31.19 3.96 -43.23
N GLU A 584 -31.03 4.06 -41.92
CA GLU A 584 -29.77 4.42 -41.27
C GLU A 584 -29.64 3.57 -39.99
N PRO A 585 -28.45 3.07 -39.63
CA PRO A 585 -28.31 2.31 -38.38
C PRO A 585 -28.70 3.23 -37.21
N PRO A 586 -29.78 2.92 -36.46
CA PRO A 586 -30.27 3.83 -35.44
C PRO A 586 -29.22 3.97 -34.34
N ARG A 587 -28.84 5.23 -34.09
CA ARG A 587 -27.90 5.63 -33.04
C ARG A 587 -28.28 4.91 -31.74
N PRO A 588 -27.37 4.15 -31.10
CA PRO A 588 -27.68 3.65 -29.78
C PRO A 588 -27.58 4.78 -28.75
N SER A 589 -28.59 5.66 -28.67
CA SER A 589 -28.85 6.50 -27.50
C SER A 589 -29.01 5.60 -26.30
N THR A 590 -28.34 5.88 -25.19
CA THR A 590 -28.61 5.22 -23.91
C THR A 590 -30.14 5.16 -23.72
N PRO A 591 -30.74 3.99 -23.45
CA PRO A 591 -32.15 3.92 -23.08
C PRO A 591 -32.39 4.89 -21.92
N VAL A 592 -33.36 5.79 -22.07
CA VAL A 592 -33.66 6.83 -21.09
C VAL A 592 -34.03 6.20 -19.73
N GLY A 593 -34.54 4.95 -19.72
CA GLY A 593 -34.88 4.21 -18.50
C GLY A 593 -33.74 3.42 -17.83
N LEU A 594 -32.48 3.51 -18.30
CA LEU A 594 -31.32 2.91 -17.60
C LEU A 594 -30.58 3.89 -16.68
N SER A 595 -30.84 5.20 -16.77
CA SER A 595 -30.29 6.18 -15.84
C SER A 595 -31.20 6.25 -14.61
N THR A 596 -30.70 5.84 -13.45
CA THR A 596 -31.41 5.99 -12.15
C THR A 596 -31.27 7.39 -11.56
N SER A 597 -30.70 8.34 -12.31
CA SER A 597 -30.39 9.68 -11.82
C SER A 597 -31.63 10.59 -11.92
N PRO A 598 -31.90 11.46 -10.92
CA PRO A 598 -33.04 12.38 -10.91
C PRO A 598 -33.10 13.27 -12.16
N THR A 599 -34.28 13.44 -12.74
CA THR A 599 -34.50 14.43 -13.80
C THR A 599 -34.92 15.80 -13.25
N GLU A 600 -34.78 16.84 -14.06
CA GLU A 600 -35.24 18.20 -13.72
C GLU A 600 -36.71 18.23 -13.32
N ASP A 601 -37.57 17.66 -14.16
CA ASP A 601 -39.02 17.59 -13.93
C ASP A 601 -39.37 16.85 -12.62
N GLN A 602 -38.66 15.77 -12.30
CA GLN A 602 -38.87 15.02 -11.06
C GLN A 602 -38.54 15.86 -9.83
N VAL A 603 -37.44 16.62 -9.87
CA VAL A 603 -37.02 17.48 -8.74
C VAL A 603 -37.95 18.68 -8.60
N THR A 604 -38.34 19.33 -9.70
CA THR A 604 -39.26 20.47 -9.67
C THR A 604 -40.65 20.05 -9.20
N ASN A 605 -41.16 18.91 -9.68
CA ASN A 605 -42.43 18.36 -9.21
C ASN A 605 -42.36 18.03 -7.73
N LEU A 606 -41.28 17.39 -7.27
CA LEU A 606 -41.09 17.07 -5.85
C LEU A 606 -41.12 18.31 -4.96
N ILE A 607 -40.45 19.39 -5.36
CA ILE A 607 -40.45 20.67 -4.63
C ILE A 607 -41.84 21.32 -4.63
N SER A 608 -42.55 21.26 -5.76
CA SER A 608 -43.87 21.90 -5.92
C SER A 608 -45.01 21.14 -5.22
N GLU A 609 -44.94 19.80 -5.20
CA GLU A 609 -45.98 18.93 -4.62
C GLU A 609 -45.83 18.77 -3.11
N ASN A 610 -44.60 18.85 -2.59
CA ASN A 610 -44.32 18.60 -1.17
C ASN A 610 -43.93 19.88 -0.43
N ALA A 611 -44.86 20.41 0.36
CA ALA A 611 -44.64 21.60 1.19
C ALA A 611 -43.52 21.44 2.25
N ILE A 612 -43.03 20.21 2.51
CA ILE A 612 -41.95 19.92 3.45
C ILE A 612 -40.61 20.56 3.04
N HIS A 613 -40.39 20.81 1.74
CA HIS A 613 -39.14 21.40 1.24
C HIS A 613 -39.08 22.92 1.42
N ASN A 614 -40.21 23.58 1.72
CA ASN A 614 -40.25 25.02 2.00
C ASN A 614 -39.38 25.43 3.20
N VAL A 615 -39.10 24.48 4.11
CA VAL A 615 -38.20 24.68 5.25
C VAL A 615 -36.79 25.07 4.80
N LEU A 616 -36.32 24.48 3.69
CA LEU A 616 -35.00 24.76 3.12
C LEU A 616 -34.98 26.11 2.37
N ILE A 617 -36.14 26.63 1.95
CA ILE A 617 -36.26 27.91 1.23
C ILE A 617 -36.37 29.08 2.20
N LEU A 618 -37.17 28.94 3.26
CA LEU A 618 -37.52 30.01 4.20
C LEU A 618 -36.51 30.20 5.35
N GLY A 619 -35.53 29.32 5.51
CA GLY A 619 -34.42 29.51 6.45
C GLY A 619 -34.80 29.46 7.92
N GLY A 620 -35.82 28.67 8.28
CA GLY A 620 -36.29 28.49 9.65
C GLY A 620 -37.77 28.13 9.67
N ALA A 621 -38.08 26.86 9.94
CA ALA A 621 -39.45 26.40 10.11
C ALA A 621 -39.62 25.71 11.47
N GLY A 622 -40.86 25.54 11.91
CA GLY A 622 -41.16 24.92 13.20
C GLY A 622 -40.58 23.49 13.32
N PRO A 623 -40.27 23.02 14.54
CA PRO A 623 -39.57 21.75 14.78
C PRO A 623 -40.29 20.52 14.19
N ASP A 624 -41.60 20.60 13.96
CA ASP A 624 -42.40 19.52 13.37
C ASP A 624 -42.14 19.36 11.86
N SER A 625 -41.88 20.46 11.15
CA SER A 625 -41.57 20.45 9.72
C SER A 625 -40.14 19.94 9.43
N GLU A 626 -39.20 20.20 10.35
CA GLU A 626 -37.84 19.64 10.27
C GLU A 626 -37.85 18.12 10.49
N LYS A 627 -38.68 17.62 11.41
CA LYS A 627 -38.86 16.17 11.62
C LYS A 627 -39.50 15.51 10.40
N ALA A 628 -40.55 16.11 9.84
CA ALA A 628 -41.19 15.58 8.63
C ALA A 628 -40.21 15.45 7.44
N LEU A 629 -39.30 16.42 7.29
CA LEU A 629 -38.26 16.37 6.27
C LEU A 629 -37.23 15.25 6.54
N ALA A 630 -36.80 15.07 7.80
CA ALA A 630 -35.91 13.99 8.19
C ALA A 630 -36.55 12.61 8.00
N ASP A 631 -37.83 12.46 8.34
CA ASP A 631 -38.59 11.22 8.17
C ASP A 631 -38.76 10.87 6.68
N PHE A 632 -39.00 11.87 5.82
CA PHE A 632 -39.10 11.66 4.37
C PHE A 632 -37.80 11.11 3.76
N TYR A 633 -36.65 11.63 4.18
CA TYR A 633 -35.32 11.21 3.70
C TYR A 633 -34.70 10.04 4.47
N SER A 634 -35.40 9.51 5.48
CA SER A 634 -35.03 8.24 6.11
C SER A 634 -35.19 7.05 5.14
N CYS A 635 -36.07 7.18 4.13
CA CYS A 635 -36.24 6.20 3.06
C CYS A 635 -35.11 6.30 2.03
N ALA A 636 -34.38 5.20 1.81
CA ALA A 636 -33.22 5.14 0.91
C ALA A 636 -33.53 5.57 -0.54
N ASP A 637 -34.73 5.28 -1.04
CA ASP A 637 -35.15 5.62 -2.40
C ASP A 637 -35.25 7.13 -2.65
N ASN A 638 -35.51 7.91 -1.58
CA ASN A 638 -35.65 9.36 -1.66
C ASN A 638 -34.30 10.10 -1.53
N GLN A 639 -33.26 9.45 -1.01
CA GLN A 639 -31.98 10.07 -0.67
C GLN A 639 -31.22 10.68 -1.87
N PRO A 640 -31.20 10.06 -3.07
CA PRO A 640 -30.54 10.65 -4.25
C PRO A 640 -31.12 12.02 -4.67
N MET A 641 -32.39 12.28 -4.35
CA MET A 641 -33.06 13.53 -4.69
C MET A 641 -32.59 14.71 -3.82
N PHE A 642 -32.11 14.44 -2.59
CA PHE A 642 -31.85 15.49 -1.61
C PHE A 642 -30.78 16.49 -2.04
N LEU A 643 -29.63 16.00 -2.53
CA LEU A 643 -28.56 16.87 -3.03
C LEU A 643 -29.02 17.69 -4.25
N CYS A 644 -29.89 17.12 -5.09
CA CYS A 644 -30.46 17.83 -6.25
C CYS A 644 -31.44 18.93 -5.83
N VAL A 645 -32.25 18.68 -4.79
CA VAL A 645 -33.14 19.71 -4.20
C VAL A 645 -32.31 20.84 -3.58
N LEU A 646 -31.28 20.49 -2.78
CA LEU A 646 -30.38 21.47 -2.19
C LEU A 646 -29.70 22.34 -3.26
N TRP A 647 -29.25 21.71 -4.36
CA TRP A 647 -28.67 22.41 -5.50
C TRP A 647 -29.64 23.40 -6.12
N THR A 648 -30.87 22.99 -6.41
CA THR A 648 -31.88 23.87 -7.05
C THR A 648 -32.22 25.07 -6.18
N ILE A 649 -32.29 24.90 -4.86
CA ILE A 649 -32.50 26.01 -3.93
C ILE A 649 -31.30 26.97 -3.95
N ALA A 650 -30.08 26.44 -3.89
CA ALA A 650 -28.86 27.23 -3.92
C ALA A 650 -28.66 27.97 -5.26
N GLU A 651 -29.08 27.36 -6.38
CA GLU A 651 -29.04 27.96 -7.70
C GLU A 651 -30.00 29.15 -7.82
N VAL A 652 -31.23 29.02 -7.31
CA VAL A 652 -32.22 30.11 -7.26
C VAL A 652 -31.71 31.27 -6.39
N GLN A 653 -31.07 30.95 -5.26
CA GLN A 653 -30.53 31.94 -4.32
C GLN A 653 -29.15 32.47 -4.73
N LYS A 654 -28.48 31.84 -5.71
CA LYS A 654 -27.08 32.06 -6.13
C LYS A 654 -26.03 31.85 -5.03
N GLU A 655 -26.43 31.36 -3.86
CA GLU A 655 -25.57 31.00 -2.75
C GLU A 655 -26.20 29.86 -1.95
N VAL A 656 -25.38 29.11 -1.21
CA VAL A 656 -25.87 28.13 -0.24
C VAL A 656 -26.03 28.83 1.11
N PRO A 657 -27.25 29.01 1.65
CA PRO A 657 -27.45 29.72 2.91
C PRO A 657 -26.84 28.96 4.09
N VAL A 658 -26.08 29.66 4.93
CA VAL A 658 -25.47 29.05 6.13
C VAL A 658 -26.53 28.62 7.15
N SER A 659 -27.68 29.31 7.20
CA SER A 659 -28.77 29.05 8.15
C SER A 659 -29.38 27.65 8.01
N ILE A 660 -29.39 27.06 6.81
CA ILE A 660 -29.96 25.74 6.56
C ILE A 660 -28.97 24.59 6.81
N MET A 661 -27.68 24.88 6.97
CA MET A 661 -26.61 23.87 7.10
C MET A 661 -26.78 22.90 8.29
N PRO A 662 -27.24 23.32 9.48
CA PRO A 662 -27.50 22.39 10.58
C PRO A 662 -28.54 21.33 10.22
N LEU A 663 -29.62 21.72 9.53
CA LEU A 663 -30.67 20.81 9.07
C LEU A 663 -30.15 19.89 7.95
N VAL A 664 -29.42 20.45 6.99
CA VAL A 664 -28.76 19.70 5.91
C VAL A 664 -27.84 18.63 6.50
N ARG A 665 -27.00 18.98 7.48
CA ARG A 665 -26.13 18.03 8.17
C ARG A 665 -26.94 16.91 8.84
N ARG A 666 -28.01 17.24 9.56
CA ARG A 666 -28.87 16.23 10.21
C ARG A 666 -29.43 15.21 9.22
N ILE A 667 -29.85 15.66 8.04
CA ILE A 667 -30.38 14.78 6.98
C ILE A 667 -29.25 13.97 6.33
N LEU A 668 -28.13 14.60 5.96
CA LEU A 668 -27.00 13.92 5.33
C LEU A 668 -26.38 12.85 6.22
N LEU A 669 -26.45 13.00 7.55
CA LEU A 669 -25.98 11.99 8.48
C LEU A 669 -26.84 10.71 8.48
N LEU A 670 -28.09 10.77 8.00
CA LEU A 670 -28.93 9.59 7.78
C LEU A 670 -28.46 8.75 6.58
N PHE A 671 -27.67 9.33 5.68
CA PHE A 671 -27.31 8.68 4.42
C PHE A 671 -26.14 7.71 4.65
N PRO A 672 -26.26 6.44 4.27
CA PRO A 672 -25.19 5.47 4.49
C PRO A 672 -23.92 5.86 3.69
N PRO A 673 -22.72 5.74 4.29
CA PRO A 673 -21.47 6.07 3.61
C PRO A 673 -21.25 5.32 2.28
N ALA A 674 -21.77 4.09 2.17
CA ALA A 674 -21.66 3.22 1.00
C ALA A 674 -22.19 3.84 -0.30
N HIS A 675 -23.15 4.77 -0.20
CA HIS A 675 -23.80 5.40 -1.35
C HIS A 675 -23.32 6.81 -1.66
N LEU A 676 -22.36 7.37 -0.91
CA LEU A 676 -21.90 8.76 -1.08
C LEU A 676 -21.42 9.08 -2.50
N ALA A 677 -20.65 8.16 -3.10
CA ALA A 677 -20.23 8.29 -4.50
C ALA A 677 -21.44 8.28 -5.45
N SER A 678 -22.43 7.43 -5.21
CA SER A 678 -23.65 7.30 -6.02
C SER A 678 -24.55 8.56 -5.91
N TYR A 679 -24.70 9.14 -4.72
CA TYR A 679 -25.43 10.40 -4.54
C TYR A 679 -24.72 11.57 -5.22
N THR A 680 -23.38 11.60 -5.16
CA THR A 680 -22.58 12.59 -5.90
C THR A 680 -22.75 12.43 -7.40
N VAL A 681 -22.76 11.19 -7.91
CA VAL A 681 -23.04 10.92 -9.33
C VAL A 681 -24.44 11.41 -9.73
N ALA A 682 -25.46 11.14 -8.91
CA ALA A 682 -26.83 11.61 -9.16
C ALA A 682 -26.91 13.14 -9.27
N LEU A 683 -26.25 13.86 -8.34
CA LEU A 683 -26.16 15.31 -8.37
C LEU A 683 -25.45 15.84 -9.63
N ILE A 684 -24.32 15.26 -10.00
CA ILE A 684 -23.56 15.72 -11.18
C ILE A 684 -24.32 15.41 -12.47
N ASP A 685 -24.93 14.24 -12.59
CA ASP A 685 -25.80 13.90 -13.73
C ASP A 685 -26.98 14.88 -13.83
N TYR A 686 -27.55 15.31 -12.70
CA TYR A 686 -28.59 16.35 -12.62
C TYR A 686 -28.09 17.72 -13.13
N ILE A 687 -26.95 18.20 -12.64
CA ILE A 687 -26.33 19.48 -13.04
C ILE A 687 -26.03 19.50 -14.54
N LEU A 688 -25.54 18.38 -15.08
CA LEU A 688 -25.20 18.24 -16.49
C LEU A 688 -26.43 18.04 -17.40
N GLY A 689 -27.53 17.54 -16.84
CA GLY A 689 -28.79 17.31 -17.54
C GLY A 689 -29.64 18.56 -17.75
N LYS A 690 -29.44 19.61 -16.94
CA LYS A 690 -30.15 20.89 -17.09
C LYS A 690 -29.85 21.56 -18.43
N ARG A 691 -30.90 22.03 -19.10
CA ARG A 691 -30.79 22.84 -20.31
C ARG A 691 -30.44 24.28 -19.92
N GLU A 692 -29.15 24.60 -19.84
CA GLU A 692 -28.75 26.00 -19.78
C GLU A 692 -29.14 26.67 -21.11
N GLU A 693 -29.97 27.73 -21.05
CA GLU A 693 -29.95 28.77 -22.09
C GLU A 693 -28.55 29.39 -22.05
N ASP A 694 -27.94 29.60 -23.23
CA ASP A 694 -26.57 30.10 -23.48
C ASP A 694 -26.22 31.39 -22.70
N SER A 695 -26.08 31.30 -21.39
CA SER A 695 -25.65 32.37 -20.51
C SER A 695 -24.34 31.92 -19.86
N PRO A 696 -23.26 32.70 -19.99
CA PRO A 696 -21.93 32.37 -19.47
C PRO A 696 -21.85 32.62 -17.96
N SER A 697 -22.88 32.22 -17.20
CA SER A 697 -22.86 32.43 -15.75
C SER A 697 -22.00 31.33 -15.10
N CYS A 698 -20.88 31.74 -14.51
CA CYS A 698 -19.92 30.93 -13.73
C CYS A 698 -20.54 30.36 -12.42
N THR A 699 -21.87 30.39 -12.29
CA THR A 699 -22.60 30.13 -11.05
C THR A 699 -22.49 28.66 -10.66
N SER A 700 -22.53 27.74 -11.65
CA SER A 700 -22.45 26.30 -11.38
C SER A 700 -21.08 25.88 -10.84
N GLU A 701 -20.01 26.46 -11.38
CA GLU A 701 -18.65 26.22 -10.95
C GLU A 701 -18.42 26.73 -9.52
N GLN A 702 -18.88 27.95 -9.22
CA GLN A 702 -18.76 28.58 -7.89
C GLN A 702 -19.57 27.85 -6.80
N LEU A 703 -20.83 27.48 -7.09
CA LEU A 703 -21.66 26.72 -6.14
C LEU A 703 -21.05 25.36 -5.83
N LEU A 704 -20.45 24.70 -6.83
CA LEU A 704 -19.78 23.42 -6.62
C LEU A 704 -18.50 23.58 -5.79
N GLU A 705 -17.75 24.67 -5.97
CA GLU A 705 -16.61 25.01 -5.10
C GLU A 705 -17.02 25.23 -3.64
N ASP A 706 -18.14 25.91 -3.41
CA ASP A 706 -18.69 26.12 -2.06
C ASP A 706 -19.04 24.78 -1.39
N LEU A 707 -19.72 23.89 -2.11
CA LEU A 707 -20.07 22.55 -1.59
C LEU A 707 -18.83 21.67 -1.32
N LEU A 708 -17.76 21.84 -2.09
CA LEU A 708 -16.51 21.09 -1.95
C LEU A 708 -15.61 21.62 -0.83
N TRP A 709 -15.38 22.93 -0.77
CA TRP A 709 -14.30 23.50 0.02
C TRP A 709 -14.78 24.27 1.25
N LYS A 710 -15.91 24.97 1.14
CA LYS A 710 -16.48 25.78 2.23
C LYS A 710 -17.33 24.93 3.18
N TYR A 711 -18.23 24.13 2.62
CA TYR A 711 -19.14 23.27 3.41
C TYR A 711 -18.67 21.82 3.52
N GLN A 712 -17.76 21.37 2.64
CA GLN A 712 -17.22 20.00 2.61
C GLN A 712 -18.30 18.91 2.64
N ILE A 713 -19.43 19.17 1.96
CA ILE A 713 -20.54 18.21 1.80
C ILE A 713 -20.18 17.16 0.76
N LEU A 714 -19.43 17.56 -0.26
CA LEU A 714 -19.00 16.70 -1.35
C LEU A 714 -17.51 16.35 -1.24
N SER A 715 -17.17 15.13 -1.62
CA SER A 715 -15.79 14.70 -1.76
C SER A 715 -15.25 15.10 -3.14
N PHE A 716 -14.08 15.75 -3.18
CA PHE A 716 -13.43 16.15 -4.43
C PHE A 716 -13.19 14.98 -5.39
N ASP A 717 -12.71 13.84 -4.88
CA ASP A 717 -12.48 12.63 -5.67
C ASP A 717 -13.78 12.03 -6.23
N HIS A 718 -14.89 12.05 -5.47
CA HIS A 718 -16.19 11.58 -5.95
C HIS A 718 -16.76 12.50 -7.04
N VAL A 719 -16.63 13.82 -6.90
CA VAL A 719 -17.07 14.80 -7.91
C VAL A 719 -16.29 14.63 -9.21
N VAL A 720 -14.96 14.53 -9.13
CA VAL A 720 -14.13 14.31 -10.32
C VAL A 720 -14.47 12.97 -10.97
N PHE A 721 -14.65 11.91 -10.17
CA PHE A 721 -15.07 10.62 -10.69
C PHE A 721 -16.40 10.71 -11.45
N ALA A 722 -17.39 11.41 -10.89
CA ALA A 722 -18.70 11.60 -11.51
C ALA A 722 -18.60 12.33 -12.86
N LEU A 723 -17.83 13.43 -12.93
CA LEU A 723 -17.57 14.17 -14.18
C LEU A 723 -16.85 13.32 -15.24
N LEU A 724 -16.09 12.31 -14.80
CA LEU A 724 -15.29 11.41 -15.64
C LEU A 724 -16.01 10.12 -16.05
N ARG A 725 -17.29 9.95 -15.68
CA ARG A 725 -18.09 8.75 -15.97
C ARG A 725 -18.32 8.52 -17.47
N GLY A 726 -18.04 9.54 -18.29
CA GLY A 726 -18.10 9.50 -19.76
C GLY A 726 -19.50 9.81 -20.28
N HIS A 727 -19.98 11.01 -19.96
CA HIS A 727 -21.27 11.52 -20.41
C HIS A 727 -21.35 11.53 -21.95
N GLN A 728 -22.48 11.09 -22.49
CA GLN A 728 -22.70 11.05 -23.95
C GLN A 728 -23.27 12.37 -24.45
N GLY A 729 -22.92 12.75 -25.69
CA GLY A 729 -23.40 13.99 -26.32
C GLY A 729 -22.38 15.13 -26.25
N THR A 730 -22.41 15.98 -27.28
CA THR A 730 -21.47 17.11 -27.42
C THR A 730 -21.66 18.16 -26.33
N ILE A 731 -22.90 18.43 -25.94
CA ILE A 731 -23.28 19.46 -24.96
C ILE A 731 -22.94 19.00 -23.54
N THR A 732 -23.54 17.90 -23.07
CA THR A 732 -23.33 17.35 -21.72
C THR A 732 -21.86 16.99 -21.45
N GLY A 733 -21.20 16.34 -22.42
CA GLY A 733 -19.77 16.06 -22.34
C GLY A 733 -18.90 17.31 -22.37
N GLY A 734 -19.30 18.34 -23.11
CA GLY A 734 -18.63 19.64 -23.13
C GLY A 734 -18.72 20.37 -21.78
N LYS A 735 -19.91 20.41 -21.18
CA LYS A 735 -20.15 20.99 -19.85
C LYS A 735 -19.34 20.28 -18.77
N ALA A 736 -19.32 18.94 -18.78
CA ALA A 736 -18.52 18.16 -17.84
C ALA A 736 -17.02 18.47 -17.95
N ARG A 737 -16.48 18.60 -19.17
CA ARG A 737 -15.08 18.99 -19.39
C ARG A 737 -14.78 20.42 -18.92
N ARG A 738 -15.71 21.36 -19.14
CA ARG A 738 -15.58 22.76 -18.67
C ARG A 738 -15.46 22.81 -17.15
N ILE A 739 -16.41 22.17 -16.45
CA ILE A 739 -16.43 22.12 -14.98
C ILE A 739 -15.16 21.42 -14.45
N LEU A 740 -14.79 20.28 -15.04
CA LEU A 740 -13.58 19.55 -14.66
C LEU A 740 -12.31 20.39 -14.82
N ARG A 741 -12.17 21.08 -15.96
CA ARG A 741 -11.02 21.97 -16.21
C ARG A 741 -10.96 23.08 -15.18
N HIS A 742 -12.09 23.71 -14.87
CA HIS A 742 -12.17 24.76 -13.88
C HIS A 742 -11.76 24.27 -12.49
N LEU A 743 -12.40 23.20 -11.99
CA LEU A 743 -12.13 22.65 -10.65
C LEU A 743 -10.67 22.21 -10.47
N VAL A 744 -10.06 21.66 -11.52
CA VAL A 744 -8.73 21.07 -11.43
C VAL A 744 -7.64 22.06 -11.79
N LEU A 745 -7.82 23.02 -12.70
CA LEU A 745 -6.75 23.90 -13.16
C LEU A 745 -6.91 25.36 -12.72
N GLU A 746 -8.14 25.83 -12.52
CA GLU A 746 -8.44 27.26 -12.31
C GLU A 746 -8.90 27.58 -10.88
N SER A 747 -9.47 26.59 -10.18
CA SER A 747 -10.01 26.71 -8.83
C SER A 747 -8.96 27.20 -7.82
N GLN A 748 -9.17 28.40 -7.26
CA GLN A 748 -8.25 29.00 -6.29
C GLN A 748 -8.08 28.15 -5.02
N PRO A 749 -9.15 27.61 -4.39
CA PRO A 749 -9.00 26.76 -3.21
C PRO A 749 -8.17 25.49 -3.49
N TRP A 750 -8.29 24.91 -4.68
CA TRP A 750 -7.52 23.74 -5.07
C TRP A 750 -6.05 24.10 -5.34
N GLN A 751 -5.79 25.12 -6.15
CA GLN A 751 -4.43 25.57 -6.47
C GLN A 751 -3.66 25.99 -5.21
N ALA A 752 -4.31 26.64 -4.25
CA ALA A 752 -3.70 26.99 -2.96
C ALA A 752 -3.26 25.77 -2.15
N ARG A 753 -4.05 24.68 -2.15
CA ARG A 753 -3.70 23.41 -1.48
C ARG A 753 -2.50 22.75 -2.14
N VAL A 754 -2.49 22.68 -3.48
CA VAL A 754 -1.41 22.08 -4.25
C VAL A 754 -0.12 22.89 -4.09
N ALA A 755 -0.18 24.23 -4.15
CA ALA A 755 0.97 25.10 -3.96
C ALA A 755 1.58 24.91 -2.55
N TYR A 756 0.75 24.93 -1.51
CA TYR A 756 1.24 24.70 -0.15
C TYR A 756 1.78 23.30 0.09
N TRP A 757 1.22 22.29 -0.57
CA TRP A 757 1.73 20.92 -0.53
C TRP A 757 3.14 20.83 -1.13
N ARG A 758 3.38 21.53 -2.25
CA ARG A 758 4.72 21.62 -2.88
C ARG A 758 5.72 22.34 -1.97
N GLU A 759 5.30 23.40 -1.28
CA GLU A 759 6.15 24.13 -0.32
C GLU A 759 6.65 23.25 0.83
N GLN A 760 5.94 22.19 1.21
CA GLN A 760 6.39 21.26 2.26
C GLN A 760 7.63 20.42 1.84
N GLY A 761 7.96 20.35 0.54
CA GLY A 761 9.15 19.65 0.06
C GLY A 761 9.15 18.15 0.39
N PHE A 762 8.08 17.44 0.01
CA PHE A 762 8.05 15.97 0.12
C PHE A 762 9.05 15.33 -0.82
N THR A 763 9.72 14.27 -0.35
CA THR A 763 10.65 13.49 -1.18
C THR A 763 9.92 12.31 -1.81
N ASN A 764 10.40 11.87 -2.97
CA ASN A 764 9.96 10.64 -3.65
C ASN A 764 10.48 9.36 -2.95
N GLN A 765 11.34 9.51 -1.95
CA GLN A 765 11.93 8.43 -1.16
C GLN A 765 11.51 8.61 0.30
N PRO A 766 10.26 8.29 0.65
CA PRO A 766 9.68 8.61 1.96
C PRO A 766 10.49 8.03 3.14
N TRP A 767 11.20 6.92 2.93
CA TRP A 767 12.07 6.31 3.94
C TRP A 767 13.27 7.18 4.34
N LYS A 768 13.65 8.18 3.54
CA LYS A 768 14.70 9.15 3.87
C LYS A 768 14.19 10.38 4.62
N ASP A 769 12.88 10.60 4.60
CA ASP A 769 12.25 11.75 5.23
C ASP A 769 11.80 11.37 6.65
N ASN A 770 12.37 12.00 7.67
CA ASN A 770 12.02 11.77 9.07
C ASN A 770 10.85 12.65 9.55
N GLU A 771 10.46 13.68 8.79
CA GLU A 771 9.45 14.67 9.19
C GLU A 771 8.14 14.55 8.40
N VAL A 772 7.91 13.42 7.72
CA VAL A 772 6.72 13.26 6.84
C VAL A 772 5.42 13.54 7.58
N TYR A 773 5.26 13.02 8.80
CA TYR A 773 4.08 13.28 9.61
C TYR A 773 3.92 14.76 9.95
N GLY A 774 5.00 15.42 10.37
CA GLY A 774 4.99 16.85 10.70
C GLY A 774 4.58 17.73 9.51
N LYS A 775 5.06 17.41 8.30
CA LYS A 775 4.64 18.08 7.05
C LYS A 775 3.14 17.90 6.77
N ILE A 776 2.61 16.70 6.99
CA ILE A 776 1.18 16.41 6.81
C ILE A 776 0.34 17.16 7.85
N THR A 777 0.76 17.20 9.12
CA THR A 777 0.07 17.97 10.16
C THR A 777 0.07 19.46 9.85
N ARG A 778 1.18 20.03 9.35
CA ARG A 778 1.24 21.43 8.89
C ARG A 778 0.28 21.69 7.73
N TYR A 779 0.14 20.73 6.79
CA TYR A 779 -0.86 20.79 5.72
C TYR A 779 -2.29 20.81 6.27
N LEU A 780 -2.65 19.80 7.08
CA LEU A 780 -3.99 19.63 7.61
C LEU A 780 -4.41 20.74 8.58
N THR A 781 -3.44 21.39 9.26
CA THR A 781 -3.73 22.55 10.11
C THR A 781 -4.14 23.78 9.28
N ARG A 782 -3.56 23.96 8.09
CA ARG A 782 -3.91 25.07 7.18
C ARG A 782 -5.16 24.76 6.36
N PHE A 783 -5.33 23.50 5.94
CA PHE A 783 -6.45 23.03 5.14
C PHE A 783 -7.12 21.83 5.81
N PRO A 784 -7.95 22.08 6.84
CA PRO A 784 -8.60 21.00 7.57
C PRO A 784 -9.62 20.26 6.69
N GLU A 785 -9.64 18.95 6.84
CA GLU A 785 -10.60 18.03 6.22
C GLU A 785 -11.55 17.49 7.30
N PHE A 786 -12.85 17.67 7.07
CA PHE A 786 -13.96 17.25 7.93
C PHE A 786 -14.78 16.15 7.24
N TYR A 787 -15.43 15.28 8.04
CA TYR A 787 -16.07 14.05 7.53
C TYR A 787 -17.54 13.89 7.95
N ASP A 788 -17.99 14.59 9.00
CA ASP A 788 -19.39 14.61 9.44
C ASP A 788 -20.03 15.98 9.18
N TYR A 789 -19.57 16.66 8.11
CA TYR A 789 -20.11 17.93 7.60
C TYR A 789 -20.03 19.10 8.59
N GLU A 790 -18.97 19.20 9.39
CA GLU A 790 -18.80 20.23 10.41
C GLU A 790 -18.21 21.55 9.89
N ALA A 791 -17.74 21.58 8.64
CA ALA A 791 -16.98 22.70 8.08
C ALA A 791 -17.75 24.04 8.07
N PHE A 792 -19.09 24.01 8.06
CA PHE A 792 -19.91 25.23 8.09
C PHE A 792 -19.80 26.00 9.42
N HIS A 793 -19.37 25.33 10.50
CA HIS A 793 -19.30 25.90 11.85
C HIS A 793 -17.87 25.95 12.39
N VAL A 794 -16.96 25.12 11.87
CA VAL A 794 -15.60 24.94 12.39
C VAL A 794 -14.57 25.35 11.34
N ALA A 795 -13.74 26.35 11.67
CA ALA A 795 -12.66 26.80 10.80
C ALA A 795 -11.33 26.03 10.99
N SER A 796 -11.12 25.36 12.13
CA SER A 796 -9.89 24.61 12.42
C SER A 796 -10.12 23.48 13.44
N TYR A 797 -9.21 22.50 13.50
CA TYR A 797 -9.32 21.39 14.47
C TYR A 797 -9.30 21.84 15.92
N GLN A 798 -8.58 22.91 16.25
CA GLN A 798 -8.52 23.47 17.61
C GLN A 798 -9.84 24.15 18.00
N ALA A 799 -10.54 24.74 17.03
CA ALA A 799 -11.82 25.38 17.28
C ALA A 799 -12.92 24.39 17.68
N MET A 800 -12.75 23.08 17.47
CA MET A 800 -13.73 22.07 17.89
C MET A 800 -13.87 21.94 19.41
N GLU A 801 -12.82 22.18 20.20
CA GLU A 801 -12.92 22.03 21.66
C GLU A 801 -13.83 23.10 22.29
N ASN A 802 -13.87 24.30 21.69
CA ASN A 802 -14.59 25.46 22.20
C ASN A 802 -15.95 25.67 21.51
N MET A 803 -16.40 24.72 20.71
CA MET A 803 -17.61 24.84 19.92
C MET A 803 -18.88 24.49 20.72
N THR A 804 -19.99 25.17 20.42
CA THR A 804 -21.32 24.73 20.83
C THR A 804 -21.61 23.31 20.31
N PRO A 805 -22.09 22.38 21.15
CA PRO A 805 -22.28 20.99 20.75
C PRO A 805 -23.26 20.88 19.56
N LEU A 806 -22.84 20.17 18.50
CA LEU A 806 -23.66 19.89 17.34
C LEU A 806 -24.79 18.92 17.67
N VAL A 807 -25.94 19.09 17.00
CA VAL A 807 -27.06 18.14 17.02
C VAL A 807 -27.29 17.62 15.61
N PRO A 808 -27.18 16.30 15.35
CA PRO A 808 -26.63 15.25 16.22
C PRO A 808 -25.11 15.43 16.51
N PRO A 809 -24.54 14.83 17.56
CA PRO A 809 -23.10 14.93 17.83
C PRO A 809 -22.26 14.40 16.65
N HIS A 810 -21.04 14.92 16.49
CA HIS A 810 -20.08 14.33 15.54
C HIS A 810 -19.53 13.01 16.10
N ASN A 811 -19.12 12.10 15.22
CA ASN A 811 -18.44 10.88 15.65
C ASN A 811 -17.07 11.22 16.22
N HIS A 812 -16.52 10.34 17.06
CA HIS A 812 -15.16 10.50 17.54
C HIS A 812 -14.17 10.51 16.35
N PRO A 813 -13.37 11.58 16.15
CA PRO A 813 -12.48 11.68 15.01
C PRO A 813 -11.40 10.58 15.05
N LEU A 814 -11.03 10.05 13.89
CA LEU A 814 -9.96 9.07 13.76
C LEU A 814 -8.65 9.76 13.36
N PRO A 815 -7.47 9.22 13.75
CA PRO A 815 -6.18 9.81 13.41
C PRO A 815 -5.96 9.87 11.89
N MET A 816 -5.44 11.00 11.41
CA MET A 816 -4.97 11.16 10.02
C MET A 816 -3.45 11.09 10.00
N TYR A 817 -2.91 10.00 9.47
CA TYR A 817 -1.47 9.74 9.41
C TYR A 817 -0.88 10.13 8.07
N TYR A 818 -1.57 9.74 7.00
CA TYR A 818 -1.10 9.91 5.62
C TYR A 818 -2.14 10.54 4.72
N GLU A 819 -3.41 10.20 4.95
CA GLU A 819 -4.49 10.50 4.03
C GLU A 819 -4.79 12.00 3.94
N THR A 820 -4.80 12.51 2.70
CA THR A 820 -5.22 13.87 2.34
C THR A 820 -5.90 13.88 0.98
N VAL A 821 -6.62 14.95 0.67
CA VAL A 821 -7.26 15.15 -0.64
C VAL A 821 -6.23 15.16 -1.78
N ILE A 822 -5.01 15.64 -1.56
CA ILE A 822 -3.92 15.64 -2.55
C ILE A 822 -3.50 14.21 -2.90
N LEU A 823 -3.34 13.33 -1.91
CA LEU A 823 -2.92 11.96 -2.18
C LEU A 823 -4.05 11.12 -2.80
N ARG A 824 -5.31 11.36 -2.42
CA ARG A 824 -6.49 10.76 -3.09
C ARG A 824 -6.64 11.25 -4.53
N TRP A 825 -6.30 12.52 -4.78
CA TRP A 825 -6.24 13.08 -6.13
C TRP A 825 -5.23 12.35 -7.02
N VAL A 826 -4.04 12.05 -6.51
CA VAL A 826 -3.01 11.30 -7.27
C VAL A 826 -3.54 9.94 -7.74
N ALA A 827 -4.31 9.23 -6.90
CA ALA A 827 -4.98 7.98 -7.30
C ALA A 827 -6.06 8.18 -8.38
N THR A 828 -6.67 9.37 -8.43
CA THR A 828 -7.71 9.72 -9.40
C THR A 828 -7.12 10.11 -10.76
N LEU A 829 -5.90 10.63 -10.79
CA LEU A 829 -5.18 11.02 -12.01
C LEU A 829 -5.04 9.87 -13.00
N ASP A 830 -4.80 8.64 -12.53
CA ASP A 830 -4.68 7.46 -13.39
C ASP A 830 -5.93 7.23 -14.25
N TYR A 831 -7.10 7.40 -13.63
CA TYR A 831 -8.37 7.28 -14.32
C TYR A 831 -8.64 8.45 -15.25
N LEU A 832 -8.34 9.68 -14.80
CA LEU A 832 -8.48 10.89 -15.59
C LEU A 832 -7.63 10.86 -16.87
N VAL A 833 -6.36 10.46 -16.77
CA VAL A 833 -5.47 10.28 -17.93
C VAL A 833 -6.07 9.28 -18.92
N GLY A 834 -6.54 8.13 -18.42
CA GLY A 834 -7.24 7.15 -19.24
C GLY A 834 -8.47 7.72 -19.93
N ARG A 835 -9.31 8.50 -19.23
CA ARG A 835 -10.49 9.15 -19.82
C ARG A 835 -10.12 10.16 -20.91
N CYS A 836 -9.09 10.99 -20.70
CA CYS A 836 -8.67 11.98 -21.71
C CYS A 836 -8.21 11.28 -23.00
N LEU A 837 -7.49 10.17 -22.88
CA LEU A 837 -7.08 9.33 -24.02
C LEU A 837 -8.28 8.73 -24.76
N GLU A 838 -9.30 8.29 -24.05
CA GLU A 838 -10.53 7.76 -24.66
C GLU A 838 -11.35 8.83 -25.37
N LEU A 839 -11.40 10.04 -24.79
CA LEU A 839 -12.17 11.17 -25.33
C LEU A 839 -11.44 11.91 -26.45
N GLY A 840 -10.13 11.72 -26.62
CA GLY A 840 -9.36 12.46 -27.62
C GLY A 840 -8.99 13.88 -27.21
N ASP A 841 -9.01 14.20 -25.91
CA ASP A 841 -8.71 15.56 -25.41
C ASP A 841 -7.21 15.76 -25.17
N GLU A 842 -6.50 16.24 -26.19
CA GLU A 842 -5.07 16.52 -26.13
C GLU A 842 -4.75 17.65 -25.14
N SER A 843 -5.49 18.76 -25.22
CA SER A 843 -5.24 19.97 -24.44
C SER A 843 -5.31 19.71 -22.95
N LEU A 844 -6.41 19.10 -22.49
CA LEU A 844 -6.60 18.82 -21.07
C LEU A 844 -5.55 17.82 -20.57
N LEU A 845 -5.22 16.80 -21.37
CA LEU A 845 -4.23 15.80 -20.98
C LEU A 845 -2.84 16.39 -20.79
N VAL A 846 -2.38 17.24 -21.72
CA VAL A 846 -1.08 17.89 -21.63
C VAL A 846 -1.05 18.86 -20.45
N ASP A 847 -2.10 19.66 -20.27
CA ASP A 847 -2.21 20.60 -19.15
C ASP A 847 -2.15 19.87 -17.79
N LEU A 848 -2.88 18.75 -17.65
CA LEU A 848 -2.90 17.95 -16.42
C LEU A 848 -1.55 17.32 -16.11
N LEU A 849 -0.92 16.67 -17.10
CA LEU A 849 0.37 16.02 -16.92
C LEU A 849 1.49 17.04 -16.64
N THR A 850 1.40 18.23 -17.23
CA THR A 850 2.35 19.33 -16.97
C THR A 850 2.11 19.94 -15.58
N ALA A 851 0.85 20.14 -15.21
CA ALA A 851 0.49 20.75 -13.93
C ALA A 851 0.67 19.83 -12.72
N TYR A 852 0.56 18.50 -12.88
CA TYR A 852 0.58 17.53 -11.77
C TYR A 852 1.58 16.40 -11.92
N GLY A 853 2.40 16.38 -12.98
CA GLY A 853 3.39 15.33 -13.21
C GLY A 853 4.39 15.20 -12.07
N ASP A 854 4.71 16.30 -11.39
CA ASP A 854 5.55 16.32 -10.19
C ASP A 854 4.91 15.55 -9.02
N LEU A 855 3.60 15.72 -8.79
CA LEU A 855 2.87 15.00 -7.75
C LEU A 855 2.80 13.51 -8.04
N ILE A 856 2.57 13.12 -9.29
CA ILE A 856 2.57 11.71 -9.69
C ILE A 856 3.98 11.15 -9.47
N ARG A 857 5.04 11.85 -9.90
CA ARG A 857 6.43 11.41 -9.71
C ARG A 857 6.79 11.16 -8.24
N VAL A 858 6.29 11.99 -7.33
CA VAL A 858 6.63 11.93 -5.90
C VAL A 858 5.74 10.96 -5.12
N HIS A 859 4.43 10.92 -5.40
CA HIS A 859 3.46 10.25 -4.55
C HIS A 859 2.80 9.01 -5.15
N HIS A 860 2.86 8.85 -6.48
CA HIS A 860 2.28 7.68 -7.13
C HIS A 860 3.06 6.43 -6.75
N ARG A 861 2.36 5.32 -6.48
CA ARG A 861 2.98 4.09 -5.92
C ARG A 861 3.84 3.34 -6.93
N THR A 862 3.41 3.34 -8.19
CA THR A 862 4.08 2.61 -9.29
C THR A 862 4.09 3.43 -10.58
N PRO A 863 4.78 4.59 -10.64
CA PRO A 863 4.67 5.51 -11.78
C PRO A 863 5.15 4.85 -13.08
N LEU A 864 6.21 4.04 -13.04
CA LEU A 864 6.66 3.26 -14.19
C LEU A 864 5.61 2.27 -14.70
N LYS A 865 4.93 1.54 -13.79
CA LYS A 865 3.85 0.62 -14.15
C LYS A 865 2.67 1.38 -14.75
N PHE A 866 2.28 2.51 -14.14
CA PHE A 866 1.20 3.35 -14.64
C PHE A 866 1.45 3.80 -16.09
N VAL A 867 2.64 4.32 -16.39
CA VAL A 867 3.01 4.73 -17.75
C VAL A 867 3.03 3.53 -18.70
N HIS A 868 3.65 2.42 -18.30
CA HIS A 868 3.69 1.18 -19.09
C HIS A 868 2.28 0.67 -19.42
N ASP A 869 1.42 0.50 -18.42
CA ASP A 869 0.08 -0.07 -18.58
C ASP A 869 -0.82 0.87 -19.40
N THR A 870 -0.65 2.18 -19.25
CA THR A 870 -1.35 3.19 -20.06
C THR A 870 -0.94 3.07 -21.54
N LEU A 871 0.36 2.98 -21.83
CA LEU A 871 0.86 2.83 -23.20
C LEU A 871 0.41 1.53 -23.85
N VAL A 872 0.45 0.41 -23.11
CA VAL A 872 0.04 -0.90 -23.61
C VAL A 872 -1.47 -0.95 -23.85
N TYR A 873 -2.27 -0.50 -22.88
CA TYR A 873 -3.74 -0.59 -22.97
C TYR A 873 -4.31 0.31 -24.07
N TYR A 874 -3.77 1.51 -24.22
CA TYR A 874 -4.24 2.52 -25.17
C TYR A 874 -3.36 2.61 -26.43
N TYR A 875 -2.54 1.60 -26.74
CA TYR A 875 -1.63 1.60 -27.91
C TYR A 875 -2.29 2.00 -29.24
N HIS A 876 -3.57 1.68 -29.43
CA HIS A 876 -4.34 2.03 -30.63
C HIS A 876 -4.94 3.44 -30.61
N ALA A 877 -4.85 4.17 -29.49
CA ALA A 877 -5.33 5.54 -29.38
C ALA A 877 -4.43 6.49 -30.20
N PRO A 878 -5.01 7.37 -31.03
CA PRO A 878 -4.23 8.27 -31.87
C PRO A 878 -3.37 9.25 -31.06
N LEU A 879 -3.87 9.69 -29.90
CA LEU A 879 -3.18 10.63 -29.00
C LEU A 879 -1.83 10.13 -28.50
N ILE A 880 -1.65 8.82 -28.29
CA ILE A 880 -0.36 8.27 -27.81
C ILE A 880 0.75 8.39 -28.85
N ARG A 881 0.38 8.49 -30.14
CA ARG A 881 1.33 8.74 -31.22
C ARG A 881 1.78 10.20 -31.26
N ASN A 882 1.08 11.10 -30.57
CA ASN A 882 1.48 12.49 -30.46
C ASN A 882 2.69 12.60 -29.51
N ARG A 883 3.78 13.20 -30.02
CA ARG A 883 5.03 13.39 -29.27
C ARG A 883 4.82 14.23 -28.00
N ARG A 884 3.91 15.21 -28.00
CA ARG A 884 3.63 16.06 -26.83
C ARG A 884 3.05 15.26 -25.68
N VAL A 885 2.04 14.43 -25.98
CA VAL A 885 1.40 13.56 -25.00
C VAL A 885 2.40 12.52 -24.46
N LEU A 886 3.15 11.87 -25.35
CA LEU A 886 4.15 10.88 -24.96
C LEU A 886 5.23 11.49 -24.06
N ARG A 887 5.73 12.68 -24.40
CA ARG A 887 6.73 13.39 -23.60
C ARG A 887 6.17 13.79 -22.24
N ALA A 888 4.97 14.35 -22.19
CA ALA A 888 4.30 14.70 -20.93
C ALA A 888 4.09 13.47 -20.02
N LEU A 889 3.72 12.33 -20.61
CA LEU A 889 3.56 11.06 -19.87
C LEU A 889 4.89 10.51 -19.36
N LEU A 890 5.98 10.65 -20.12
CA LEU A 890 7.31 10.20 -19.70
C LEU A 890 7.94 11.12 -18.64
N HIS A 891 7.66 12.43 -18.66
CA HIS A 891 8.16 13.40 -17.66
C HIS A 891 7.65 13.16 -16.23
N VAL A 892 6.58 12.38 -16.11
CA VAL A 892 6.05 11.90 -14.82
C VAL A 892 7.01 10.91 -14.15
N LEU A 893 7.92 10.29 -14.90
CA LEU A 893 8.89 9.35 -14.36
C LEU A 893 10.12 10.09 -13.80
N ASP A 894 10.66 9.59 -12.70
CA ASP A 894 11.96 10.04 -12.21
C ASP A 894 13.10 9.38 -12.99
N LEU A 895 13.69 10.12 -13.93
CA LEU A 895 14.80 9.66 -14.76
C LEU A 895 16.05 9.28 -13.94
N SER A 896 16.20 9.77 -12.70
CA SER A 896 17.34 9.41 -11.85
C SER A 896 17.21 7.99 -11.25
N GLN A 897 15.99 7.47 -11.13
CA GLN A 897 15.72 6.16 -10.52
C GLN A 897 15.68 5.03 -11.55
N TYR A 898 15.40 5.34 -12.81
CA TYR A 898 15.22 4.35 -13.86
C TYR A 898 16.35 4.40 -14.88
N ARG A 899 16.80 3.21 -15.32
CA ARG A 899 17.77 3.10 -16.42
C ARG A 899 17.03 3.03 -17.74
N PHE A 900 16.99 4.14 -18.46
CA PHE A 900 16.43 4.21 -19.81
C PHE A 900 17.50 4.13 -20.89
N THR A 901 17.11 3.68 -22.08
CA THR A 901 18.01 3.70 -23.24
C THR A 901 18.32 5.14 -23.65
N PRO A 902 19.51 5.43 -24.22
CA PRO A 902 19.86 6.78 -24.68
C PRO A 902 18.82 7.39 -25.62
N ALA A 903 18.22 6.58 -26.51
CA ALA A 903 17.18 7.02 -27.44
C ALA A 903 15.90 7.51 -26.73
N LEU A 904 15.50 6.89 -25.62
CA LEU A 904 14.36 7.35 -24.83
C LEU A 904 14.72 8.65 -24.07
N LEU A 905 15.94 8.72 -23.53
CA LEU A 905 16.42 9.93 -22.85
C LEU A 905 16.45 11.13 -23.80
N THR A 906 16.89 10.96 -25.06
CA THR A 906 16.82 12.03 -26.07
C THR A 906 15.39 12.47 -26.37
N LEU A 907 14.42 11.56 -26.36
CA LEU A 907 13.01 11.91 -26.59
C LEU A 907 12.39 12.70 -25.43
N VAL A 908 12.85 12.46 -24.20
CA VAL A 908 12.39 13.21 -23.01
C VAL A 908 13.08 14.59 -22.93
N THR A 909 14.34 14.68 -23.34
CA THR A 909 15.20 15.88 -23.17
C THR A 909 15.25 16.83 -24.37
N ALA A 910 14.93 16.39 -25.59
CA ALA A 910 15.01 17.26 -26.77
C ALA A 910 13.99 18.42 -26.71
N ASP A 911 14.47 19.66 -26.85
CA ASP A 911 13.62 20.85 -26.95
C ASP A 911 12.87 20.93 -28.30
N GLU A 912 11.74 21.64 -28.32
CA GLU A 912 10.72 21.61 -29.39
C GLU A 912 11.19 21.99 -30.81
N PHE A 913 12.45 22.37 -31.02
CA PHE A 913 12.86 23.08 -32.23
C PHE A 913 13.78 22.38 -33.23
N ASP A 914 14.14 21.10 -33.10
CA ASP A 914 15.00 20.52 -34.15
C ASP A 914 14.81 19.03 -34.50
N VAL A 915 14.56 18.84 -35.81
CA VAL A 915 14.82 17.68 -36.68
C VAL A 915 13.88 16.45 -36.64
N GLY A 916 13.18 16.25 -37.77
CA GLY A 916 13.23 14.99 -38.53
C GLY A 916 12.20 13.88 -38.24
N SER A 917 11.44 13.53 -39.27
CA SER A 917 10.32 12.58 -39.31
C SER A 917 10.68 11.08 -39.33
N ALA A 918 11.88 10.65 -38.93
CA ALA A 918 12.38 9.30 -39.27
C ALA A 918 12.43 8.26 -38.14
N VAL A 919 12.31 8.64 -36.86
CA VAL A 919 12.68 7.74 -35.75
C VAL A 919 11.50 6.92 -35.17
N THR A 920 10.26 7.25 -35.52
CA THR A 920 9.05 6.73 -34.86
C THR A 920 8.63 5.28 -35.16
N PRO A 921 8.88 4.67 -36.34
CA PRO A 921 8.44 3.30 -36.58
C PRO A 921 9.36 2.25 -35.93
N ALA A 922 10.68 2.48 -35.90
CA ALA A 922 11.64 1.47 -35.48
C ALA A 922 11.65 1.23 -33.96
N LEU A 923 11.52 2.29 -33.15
CA LEU A 923 11.52 2.20 -31.68
C LEU A 923 10.25 1.55 -31.11
N MET A 924 9.09 1.74 -31.74
CA MET A 924 7.83 1.13 -31.30
C MET A 924 7.77 -0.38 -31.63
N VAL A 925 8.40 -0.82 -32.71
CA VAL A 925 8.42 -2.24 -33.11
C VAL A 925 9.33 -3.09 -32.21
N GLU A 926 10.41 -2.50 -31.68
CA GLU A 926 11.35 -3.20 -30.80
C GLU A 926 10.84 -3.30 -29.35
N TRP A 927 10.04 -2.34 -28.89
CA TRP A 927 9.41 -2.34 -27.56
C TRP A 927 8.23 -3.31 -27.43
N VAL A 928 7.50 -3.59 -28.51
CA VAL A 928 6.37 -4.54 -28.49
C VAL A 928 6.83 -6.00 -28.62
N LYS A 929 8.08 -6.24 -29.04
CA LYS A 929 8.66 -7.59 -29.23
C LYS A 929 9.42 -8.14 -28.02
N ARG A 930 9.66 -7.33 -26.98
CA ARG A 930 10.25 -7.75 -25.70
C ARG A 930 9.23 -7.63 -24.59
#